data_AF-A0A671UC35-F1
#
_entry.id   AF-A0A671UC35-F1
#
_cell.length_a   1.000
_cell.length_b   1.000
_cell.length_c   1.000
_cell.angle_alpha   90.00
_cell.angle_beta   90.00
_cell.angle_gamma   90.00
#
_symmetry.space_group_name_H-M   'P 1'
#
loop_
_entity.id
_entity.type
_entity.pdbx_description
1 polymer ?
#
loop_
_entity_poly.entity_id
_entity_poly.type
_entity_poly.pdbx_seq_one_letter_code
_entity_poly.pdbx_strand_id
1 'polypeptide(L)'
;MALNADGNKNPLRRRREDGEDNDNAGVKRDRTEASRLCLDITPHDSSPATLCIIFPVLCFSAKHYDPDTTEPISCGLQTLEELLSWKRSEANPFNVAAVPLAPREPPLASCPLRTLVSHDMMGGYLDDRFVQGTIAEAPYSFYHWQYIDIFNYFAHKLVTIPPAVWTNAAHKHGVVVLGTFITEWTDGAAMCEAFLKDEESYRAVADKLVQISHCYGFDGWLINIENALSAVAVKNTPLFLRYMTDQMHERVSGSLVLWYDSVVEDGQLLWQNELNQSNRIFFDACDGFFTNYNWTEQSLEWMTDYSGVQGRQADIYIGVDVFARGKVVGGMFETNKALEMIRKHNFSTAIFAPGWVYETQDKSEFRMNQDKFWALLSDYLYIHRPVSPLPFISSFCQGFGKAFHYRGQREAERGWFNLTAQEIQPLYYHTELEDRGWLRSRGCPEDAWNGGCSLLLDGLIPATHTAPVCAKVFSLNVPLASKTLVILIYKPSAGITVSLELKTTDASLSFTACVSAVTSVSPAALDEGHQLVSQYAQLCGGLNPGGWTVRCSQLELCGCALREVGFSIQRDGEPQDTSFSCRVGEIMLLDVDSLQVPPERVQGMCIYDVVWLRGAGTSPQSTSPCLHLNATLQWDYPTKLVRHFRVYWRRLRGPDPRIPPGQLVLVGRAYSHLFRVTELAVAEPPGLLELVVEPVIRKGFPVPESHWGRRSLSYTEDLT
;
A
#
# COMPACT_ATOMS: atom_id res chain seq x y z
N MET A 1 -16.60 -5.46 -73.19
CA MET A 1 -17.67 -6.03 -74.05
C MET A 1 -18.33 -7.12 -73.23
N ALA A 2 -19.60 -7.09 -72.80
CA ALA A 2 -20.77 -6.25 -73.01
C ALA A 2 -21.50 -6.22 -71.65
N LEU A 3 -21.84 -5.04 -71.08
CA LEU A 3 -23.15 -4.34 -71.18
C LEU A 3 -24.29 -5.19 -70.57
N ASN A 4 -25.02 -4.76 -69.53
CA ASN A 4 -25.82 -3.53 -69.40
C ASN A 4 -26.18 -3.30 -67.91
N ALA A 5 -26.04 -2.08 -67.36
CA ALA A 5 -26.99 -0.94 -67.38
C ALA A 5 -28.01 -1.05 -66.22
N ASP A 6 -28.43 -0.05 -65.48
CA ASP A 6 -28.27 1.41 -65.35
C ASP A 6 -28.73 1.69 -63.89
N GLY A 7 -28.31 2.70 -63.13
CA GLY A 7 -27.93 4.05 -63.49
C GLY A 7 -28.97 5.04 -62.93
N ASN A 8 -28.45 6.07 -62.22
CA ASN A 8 -28.96 7.46 -62.13
C ASN A 8 -30.00 7.79 -61.02
N LYS A 9 -29.93 8.90 -60.24
CA LYS A 9 -29.27 10.22 -60.38
C LYS A 9 -28.94 10.89 -59.03
N ASN A 10 -27.85 11.66 -59.06
CA ASN A 10 -27.33 12.72 -58.16
C ASN A 10 -28.13 14.07 -58.34
N PRO A 11 -27.69 15.26 -57.83
CA PRO A 11 -27.32 15.74 -56.48
C PRO A 11 -27.92 17.17 -56.20
N LEU A 12 -27.52 17.91 -55.14
CA LEU A 12 -27.32 19.41 -55.05
C LEU A 12 -27.26 19.87 -53.56
N ARG A 13 -26.12 20.31 -53.01
CA ARG A 13 -25.59 21.70 -52.86
C ARG A 13 -26.47 22.70 -52.06
N ARG A 14 -26.05 23.07 -50.83
CA ARG A 14 -25.42 24.37 -50.42
C ARG A 14 -25.74 24.82 -48.97
N ARG A 15 -24.66 25.25 -48.30
CA ARG A 15 -24.45 26.38 -47.35
C ARG A 15 -25.13 26.43 -45.96
N ARG A 16 -24.24 26.71 -44.99
CA ARG A 16 -24.40 27.23 -43.62
C ARG A 16 -25.19 28.54 -43.57
N GLU A 17 -25.95 28.74 -42.49
CA GLU A 17 -25.87 29.89 -41.58
C GLU A 17 -26.64 29.61 -40.28
N ASP A 18 -26.20 30.25 -39.20
CA ASP A 18 -26.52 30.04 -37.79
C ASP A 18 -27.95 30.47 -37.38
N GLY A 19 -28.44 29.92 -36.26
CA GLY A 19 -29.64 30.40 -35.57
C GLY A 19 -29.97 29.55 -34.33
N GLU A 20 -29.97 30.20 -33.17
CA GLU A 20 -30.24 29.67 -31.83
C GLU A 20 -31.71 29.26 -31.60
N ASP A 21 -31.88 28.48 -30.52
CA ASP A 21 -33.05 28.24 -29.67
C ASP A 21 -34.01 27.05 -29.90
N ASN A 22 -33.92 26.16 -28.89
CA ASN A 22 -34.94 25.45 -28.12
C ASN A 22 -35.68 24.18 -28.61
N ASP A 23 -35.67 23.24 -27.65
CA ASP A 23 -36.61 22.18 -27.30
C ASP A 23 -36.64 20.82 -28.03
N ASN A 24 -36.28 19.82 -27.21
CA ASN A 24 -36.93 18.51 -27.01
C ASN A 24 -37.17 17.59 -28.22
N ALA A 25 -36.35 16.52 -28.33
CA ALA A 25 -36.83 15.15 -28.52
C ALA A 25 -35.69 14.14 -28.34
N GLY A 26 -36.00 13.04 -27.64
CA GLY A 26 -35.03 12.09 -27.12
C GLY A 26 -34.32 11.21 -28.14
N VAL A 27 -33.08 10.87 -27.79
CA VAL A 27 -32.30 9.81 -28.45
C VAL A 27 -32.18 8.65 -27.47
N LYS A 28 -32.82 7.53 -27.83
CA LYS A 28 -32.63 6.21 -27.20
C LYS A 28 -31.16 5.84 -27.28
N ARG A 29 -30.52 5.69 -26.11
CA ARG A 29 -29.23 4.98 -25.98
C ARG A 29 -29.51 3.51 -25.73
N ASP A 30 -28.93 2.67 -26.57
CA ASP A 30 -28.89 1.22 -26.43
C ASP A 30 -28.35 0.82 -25.05
N ARG A 31 -29.14 0.00 -24.36
CA ARG A 31 -28.75 -0.71 -23.14
C ARG A 31 -28.25 -2.09 -23.55
N THR A 32 -26.96 -2.34 -23.40
CA THR A 32 -26.39 -3.68 -23.24
C THR A 32 -25.06 -3.58 -22.49
N GLU A 33 -25.15 -3.21 -21.21
CA GLU A 33 -24.14 -3.53 -20.20
C GLU A 33 -24.86 -4.35 -19.12
N ALA A 34 -24.28 -5.49 -18.76
CA ALA A 34 -24.75 -6.33 -17.66
C ALA A 34 -24.58 -5.56 -16.34
N SER A 35 -25.64 -4.87 -15.92
CA SER A 35 -25.74 -4.21 -14.62
C SER A 35 -25.63 -5.27 -13.53
N ARG A 36 -24.51 -5.27 -12.78
CA ARG A 36 -24.50 -5.81 -11.42
C ARG A 36 -25.63 -5.09 -10.68
N LEU A 37 -26.66 -5.82 -10.26
CA LEU A 37 -27.79 -5.27 -9.54
C LEU A 37 -27.29 -4.71 -8.22
N CYS A 38 -26.90 -3.43 -8.23
CA CYS A 38 -27.08 -2.60 -7.06
C CYS A 38 -28.56 -2.77 -6.69
N LEU A 39 -28.87 -2.97 -5.41
CA LEU A 39 -30.22 -2.67 -4.97
C LEU A 39 -30.37 -1.15 -5.22
N ASP A 40 -30.84 -0.78 -6.41
CA ASP A 40 -31.04 0.59 -6.87
C ASP A 40 -32.11 1.21 -5.98
N ILE A 41 -31.68 1.69 -4.82
CA ILE A 41 -32.50 2.48 -3.89
C ILE A 41 -32.12 3.92 -4.16
N THR A 42 -33.03 4.64 -4.82
CA THR A 42 -32.89 6.08 -5.03
C THR A 42 -32.65 6.81 -3.70
N PRO A 43 -31.86 7.92 -3.68
CA PRO A 43 -31.42 8.60 -2.45
C PRO A 43 -32.53 9.12 -1.51
N HIS A 44 -33.80 9.05 -1.94
CA HIS A 44 -34.95 9.60 -1.23
C HIS A 44 -35.82 8.57 -0.47
N ASP A 45 -35.53 7.28 -0.55
CA ASP A 45 -36.29 6.27 0.20
C ASP A 45 -35.63 5.93 1.53
N SER A 46 -36.22 6.42 2.62
CA SER A 46 -35.99 5.96 4.00
C SER A 46 -36.66 4.61 4.31
N SER A 47 -37.03 3.86 3.28
CA SER A 47 -37.77 2.59 3.35
C SER A 47 -36.79 1.43 3.55
N PRO A 48 -37.01 0.50 4.50
CA PRO A 48 -36.15 -0.67 4.67
C PRO A 48 -36.13 -1.50 3.38
N ALA A 49 -34.94 -1.89 2.92
CA ALA A 49 -34.80 -2.82 1.81
C ALA A 49 -35.33 -4.18 2.26
N THR A 50 -36.48 -4.59 1.72
CA THR A 50 -37.05 -5.91 1.96
C THR A 50 -36.43 -6.89 0.99
N LEU A 51 -35.48 -7.71 1.47
CA LEU A 51 -35.00 -8.85 0.71
C LEU A 51 -35.82 -10.08 1.13
N CYS A 52 -36.65 -10.59 0.24
CA CYS A 52 -37.18 -11.95 0.40
C CYS A 52 -35.99 -12.91 0.28
N ILE A 53 -35.87 -13.86 1.21
CA ILE A 53 -34.85 -14.90 1.14
C ILE A 53 -35.14 -15.71 -0.11
N ILE A 54 -34.38 -15.47 -1.16
CA ILE A 54 -34.10 -16.52 -2.14
C ILE A 54 -32.82 -17.14 -1.61
N PHE A 55 -32.75 -18.47 -1.53
CA PHE A 55 -31.50 -19.19 -1.33
C PHE A 55 -30.87 -19.50 -2.71
N PRO A 56 -30.32 -18.53 -3.48
CA PRO A 56 -29.47 -18.93 -4.58
C PRO A 56 -28.18 -19.46 -3.97
N VAL A 57 -27.78 -20.66 -4.37
CA VAL A 57 -26.40 -21.11 -4.25
C VAL A 57 -25.59 -20.20 -5.18
N LEU A 58 -25.21 -19.02 -4.70
CA LEU A 58 -24.31 -18.14 -5.42
C LEU A 58 -22.93 -18.78 -5.32
N CYS A 59 -22.57 -19.58 -6.32
CA CYS A 59 -21.18 -19.91 -6.60
C CYS A 59 -20.47 -18.62 -7.00
N PHE A 60 -19.92 -17.90 -6.03
CA PHE A 60 -18.87 -16.93 -6.34
C PHE A 60 -17.76 -17.66 -7.09
N SER A 61 -17.16 -16.96 -8.05
CA SER A 61 -15.95 -17.51 -8.66
C SER A 61 -14.91 -17.68 -7.56
N ALA A 62 -14.52 -18.93 -7.28
CA ALA A 62 -13.42 -19.28 -6.37
C ALA A 62 -12.09 -18.58 -6.76
N LYS A 63 -12.05 -17.93 -7.92
CA LYS A 63 -10.93 -17.09 -8.37
C LYS A 63 -10.70 -15.86 -7.47
N HIS A 64 -11.73 -15.26 -6.88
CA HIS A 64 -11.64 -13.94 -6.23
C HIS A 64 -12.13 -13.90 -4.80
N TYR A 65 -12.70 -15.00 -4.33
CA TYR A 65 -13.20 -15.15 -2.98
C TYR A 65 -12.72 -16.49 -2.43
N ASP A 66 -12.39 -16.50 -1.15
CA ASP A 66 -12.14 -17.72 -0.40
C ASP A 66 -13.39 -18.62 -0.46
N PRO A 67 -13.25 -19.91 -0.83
CA PRO A 67 -14.40 -20.77 -1.10
C PRO A 67 -15.25 -21.05 0.15
N ASP A 68 -14.65 -20.99 1.34
CA ASP A 68 -15.31 -21.35 2.59
C ASP A 68 -15.97 -20.13 3.24
N THR A 69 -15.21 -19.03 3.37
CA THR A 69 -15.64 -17.82 4.08
C THR A 69 -16.26 -16.78 3.17
N THR A 70 -16.06 -16.90 1.86
CA THR A 70 -16.30 -15.86 0.86
C THR A 70 -15.51 -14.58 1.08
N GLU A 71 -14.43 -14.58 1.87
CA GLU A 71 -13.58 -13.40 2.01
C GLU A 71 -12.92 -13.02 0.67
N PRO A 72 -12.81 -11.73 0.33
CA PRO A 72 -12.16 -11.32 -0.91
C PRO A 72 -10.66 -11.58 -0.84
N ILE A 73 -10.12 -12.24 -1.87
CA ILE A 73 -8.71 -12.61 -1.95
C ILE A 73 -8.03 -12.04 -3.20
N SER A 74 -6.75 -11.69 -3.05
CA SER A 74 -5.83 -11.43 -4.15
C SER A 74 -5.21 -12.74 -4.66
N CYS A 75 -5.03 -12.84 -5.97
CA CYS A 75 -4.43 -14.00 -6.62
C CYS A 75 -3.72 -13.59 -7.92
N GLY A 76 -2.77 -14.43 -8.34
CA GLY A 76 -2.15 -14.36 -9.67
C GLY A 76 -2.84 -15.31 -10.67
N LEU A 77 -2.44 -15.23 -11.93
CA LEU A 77 -2.91 -16.10 -13.01
C LEU A 77 -1.85 -17.16 -13.34
N GLN A 78 -2.29 -18.38 -13.63
CA GLN A 78 -1.42 -19.54 -13.84
C GLN A 78 -1.19 -19.87 -15.31
N THR A 79 -2.11 -19.48 -16.20
CA THR A 79 -2.05 -19.88 -17.61
C THR A 79 -2.25 -18.71 -18.56
N LEU A 80 -1.76 -18.88 -19.79
CA LEU A 80 -1.96 -17.91 -20.87
C LEU A 80 -3.44 -17.71 -21.21
N GLU A 81 -4.25 -18.78 -21.10
CA GLU A 81 -5.70 -18.70 -21.30
C GLU A 81 -6.38 -17.82 -20.24
N GLU A 82 -6.01 -17.97 -18.96
CA GLU A 82 -6.51 -17.10 -17.90
C GLU A 82 -6.16 -15.63 -18.13
N LEU A 83 -4.93 -15.35 -18.60
CA LEU A 83 -4.50 -13.99 -18.94
C LEU A 83 -5.28 -13.42 -20.13
N LEU A 84 -5.36 -14.15 -21.23
CA LEU A 84 -6.03 -13.67 -22.45
C LEU A 84 -7.55 -13.54 -22.27
N SER A 85 -8.16 -14.38 -21.43
CA SER A 85 -9.58 -14.30 -21.08
C SER A 85 -9.92 -13.25 -20.02
N TRP A 86 -8.92 -12.68 -19.34
CA TRP A 86 -9.14 -11.66 -18.30
C TRP A 86 -9.87 -10.45 -18.87
N LYS A 87 -10.89 -9.95 -18.15
CA LYS A 87 -11.66 -8.77 -18.51
C LYS A 87 -11.78 -7.82 -17.33
N ARG A 88 -11.68 -6.53 -17.60
CA ARG A 88 -11.90 -5.46 -16.61
C ARG A 88 -13.27 -5.55 -15.92
N SER A 89 -14.32 -5.98 -16.64
CA SER A 89 -15.67 -6.16 -16.09
C SER A 89 -15.77 -7.27 -15.04
N GLU A 90 -14.83 -8.21 -15.05
CA GLU A 90 -14.77 -9.36 -14.13
C GLU A 90 -13.75 -9.12 -13.00
N ALA A 91 -12.97 -8.03 -13.07
CA ALA A 91 -12.01 -7.67 -12.03
C ALA A 91 -12.70 -7.47 -10.67
N ASN A 92 -12.05 -7.95 -9.61
CA ASN A 92 -12.56 -7.80 -8.26
C ASN A 92 -12.19 -6.39 -7.72
N PRO A 93 -13.16 -5.52 -7.40
CA PRO A 93 -12.87 -4.18 -6.90
C PRO A 93 -12.13 -4.17 -5.55
N PHE A 94 -12.19 -5.26 -4.79
CA PHE A 94 -11.42 -5.43 -3.55
C PHE A 94 -9.90 -5.46 -3.77
N ASN A 95 -9.44 -5.86 -4.96
CA ASN A 95 -8.02 -5.93 -5.32
C ASN A 95 -7.48 -4.65 -5.95
N VAL A 96 -8.29 -3.57 -6.04
CA VAL A 96 -7.84 -2.27 -6.53
C VAL A 96 -7.17 -1.50 -5.40
N ALA A 97 -5.96 -0.99 -5.64
CA ALA A 97 -5.25 -0.15 -4.68
C ALA A 97 -6.05 1.13 -4.38
N ALA A 98 -6.23 1.42 -3.09
CA ALA A 98 -6.96 2.59 -2.59
C ALA A 98 -6.05 3.81 -2.39
N VAL A 99 -4.73 3.61 -2.34
CA VAL A 99 -3.73 4.66 -2.10
C VAL A 99 -2.96 4.93 -3.41
N PRO A 100 -3.00 6.15 -3.96
CA PRO A 100 -2.18 6.50 -5.11
C PRO A 100 -0.71 6.63 -4.71
N LEU A 101 0.21 6.40 -5.65
CA LEU A 101 1.65 6.54 -5.45
C LEU A 101 1.98 7.96 -4.98
N ALA A 102 2.55 8.09 -3.77
CA ALA A 102 3.01 9.36 -3.25
C ALA A 102 4.21 9.84 -4.07
N PRO A 103 4.24 11.12 -4.51
CA PRO A 103 5.44 11.71 -5.06
C PRO A 103 6.58 11.63 -4.04
N ARG A 104 7.82 11.73 -4.50
CA ARG A 104 8.99 11.63 -3.63
C ARG A 104 10.11 12.55 -4.08
N GLU A 105 11.01 12.85 -3.15
CA GLU A 105 12.20 13.67 -3.39
C GLU A 105 13.49 12.94 -2.96
N PRO A 106 14.49 12.85 -3.86
CA PRO A 106 14.42 13.19 -5.29
C PRO A 106 13.46 12.25 -6.07
N PRO A 107 12.87 12.69 -7.21
CA PRO A 107 12.08 11.82 -8.08
C PRO A 107 12.85 10.58 -8.53
N LEU A 108 12.18 9.44 -8.71
CA LEU A 108 12.83 8.16 -9.08
C LEU A 108 13.71 8.26 -10.33
N ALA A 109 13.24 8.94 -11.36
CA ALA A 109 13.98 9.14 -12.61
C ALA A 109 15.36 9.82 -12.40
N SER A 110 15.47 10.66 -11.37
CA SER A 110 16.71 11.37 -11.03
C SER A 110 17.60 10.65 -10.01
N CYS A 111 17.14 9.54 -9.42
CA CYS A 111 17.94 8.76 -8.47
C CYS A 111 19.04 7.99 -9.22
N PRO A 112 20.34 8.25 -8.93
CA PRO A 112 21.44 7.57 -9.62
C PRO A 112 21.68 6.15 -9.11
N LEU A 113 21.30 5.87 -7.86
CA LEU A 113 21.61 4.63 -7.15
C LEU A 113 20.35 4.08 -6.52
N ARG A 114 19.58 3.33 -7.31
CA ARG A 114 18.28 2.81 -6.90
C ARG A 114 18.43 1.49 -6.14
N THR A 115 17.46 1.17 -5.31
CA THR A 115 17.33 -0.09 -4.59
C THR A 115 15.99 -0.73 -4.95
N LEU A 116 16.04 -1.84 -5.66
CA LEU A 116 14.90 -2.72 -5.89
C LEU A 116 14.89 -3.82 -4.84
N VAL A 117 13.72 -4.16 -4.32
CA VAL A 117 13.50 -5.36 -3.52
C VAL A 117 12.53 -6.28 -4.25
N SER A 118 12.96 -7.50 -4.53
CA SER A 118 12.09 -8.57 -4.99
C SER A 118 11.93 -9.56 -3.85
N HIS A 119 10.79 -9.48 -3.14
CA HIS A 119 10.72 -10.02 -1.78
C HIS A 119 10.81 -11.55 -1.67
N ASP A 120 10.36 -12.29 -2.71
CA ASP A 120 10.30 -13.76 -2.81
C ASP A 120 10.07 -14.44 -1.45
N MET A 121 8.80 -14.56 -1.08
CA MET A 121 8.37 -14.86 0.28
C MET A 121 7.44 -16.07 0.30
N MET A 122 7.97 -17.26 0.61
CA MET A 122 7.24 -18.54 0.73
C MET A 122 6.15 -18.79 -0.33
N GLY A 123 6.44 -18.49 -1.61
CA GLY A 123 5.51 -18.70 -2.73
C GLY A 123 4.43 -17.60 -2.90
N GLY A 124 4.44 -16.57 -2.06
CA GLY A 124 3.51 -15.45 -2.11
C GLY A 124 2.07 -15.82 -1.70
N TYR A 125 1.22 -14.81 -1.68
CA TYR A 125 -0.21 -14.86 -1.35
C TYR A 125 -0.49 -15.61 -0.04
N LEU A 126 0.16 -15.21 1.05
CA LEU A 126 -0.03 -15.72 2.40
C LEU A 126 -1.19 -14.97 3.08
N ASP A 127 -1.00 -14.44 4.29
CA ASP A 127 -1.97 -13.56 4.96
C ASP A 127 -2.31 -12.30 4.13
N ASP A 128 -1.36 -11.84 3.31
CA ASP A 128 -1.49 -10.66 2.46
C ASP A 128 -2.45 -10.82 1.29
N ARG A 129 -2.90 -12.06 0.98
CA ARG A 129 -3.96 -12.26 0.00
C ARG A 129 -5.32 -11.78 0.49
N PHE A 130 -5.56 -11.78 1.80
CA PHE A 130 -6.83 -11.35 2.38
C PHE A 130 -6.82 -9.83 2.54
N VAL A 131 -7.41 -9.13 1.57
CA VAL A 131 -7.26 -7.67 1.46
C VAL A 131 -7.91 -6.88 2.61
N GLN A 132 -8.82 -7.52 3.35
CA GLN A 132 -9.45 -6.95 4.55
C GLN A 132 -8.68 -7.23 5.84
N GLY A 133 -7.60 -8.02 5.76
CA GLY A 133 -6.74 -8.42 6.86
C GLY A 133 -7.10 -9.78 7.47
N THR A 134 -6.20 -10.31 8.28
CA THR A 134 -6.33 -11.61 8.94
C THR A 134 -6.08 -11.49 10.45
N ILE A 135 -6.44 -12.56 11.18
CA ILE A 135 -5.95 -12.80 12.54
C ILE A 135 -4.62 -13.55 12.40
N ALA A 136 -3.51 -12.86 12.67
CA ALA A 136 -2.16 -13.41 12.54
C ALA A 136 -1.29 -12.99 13.73
N GLU A 137 -0.55 -13.95 14.30
CA GLU A 137 0.34 -13.73 15.44
C GLU A 137 1.70 -13.17 15.02
N ALA A 138 2.28 -13.73 13.97
CA ALA A 138 3.60 -13.36 13.45
C ALA A 138 3.59 -13.27 11.92
N PRO A 139 2.80 -12.35 11.30
CA PRO A 139 2.75 -12.21 9.86
C PRO A 139 4.07 -11.63 9.30
N TYR A 140 4.36 -11.90 8.03
CA TYR A 140 5.41 -11.18 7.31
C TYR A 140 4.92 -9.76 6.97
N SER A 141 5.57 -8.76 7.54
CA SER A 141 5.29 -7.34 7.31
C SER A 141 6.58 -6.57 7.08
N PHE A 142 6.67 -5.87 5.95
CA PHE A 142 7.79 -5.00 5.62
C PHE A 142 7.48 -3.55 6.00
N TYR A 143 8.45 -2.86 6.61
CA TYR A 143 8.27 -1.48 7.07
C TYR A 143 9.52 -0.59 6.92
N HIS A 144 10.55 -1.03 6.19
CA HIS A 144 11.76 -0.23 5.90
C HIS A 144 11.68 0.46 4.53
N TRP A 145 10.51 0.99 4.19
CA TRP A 145 10.24 1.56 2.87
C TRP A 145 11.18 2.68 2.48
N GLN A 146 11.70 3.44 3.46
CA GLN A 146 12.61 4.57 3.22
C GLN A 146 13.90 4.19 2.48
N TYR A 147 14.27 2.90 2.49
CA TYR A 147 15.52 2.42 1.90
C TYR A 147 15.37 1.86 0.49
N ILE A 148 14.14 1.72 0.01
CA ILE A 148 13.84 1.01 -1.24
C ILE A 148 13.06 1.90 -2.19
N ASP A 149 13.40 1.82 -3.46
CA ASP A 149 12.77 2.62 -4.50
C ASP A 149 11.66 1.87 -5.23
N ILE A 150 11.86 0.56 -5.38
CA ILE A 150 11.00 -0.34 -6.15
C ILE A 150 10.78 -1.60 -5.32
N PHE A 151 9.54 -2.02 -5.19
CA PHE A 151 9.14 -3.28 -4.58
C PHE A 151 8.50 -4.16 -5.64
N ASN A 152 9.14 -5.28 -5.96
CA ASN A 152 8.57 -6.32 -6.82
C ASN A 152 7.92 -7.40 -5.96
N TYR A 153 6.60 -7.59 -6.13
CA TYR A 153 5.90 -8.72 -5.53
C TYR A 153 6.17 -9.97 -6.38
N PHE A 154 6.92 -10.91 -5.83
CA PHE A 154 7.47 -12.04 -6.57
C PHE A 154 6.84 -13.35 -6.07
N ALA A 155 6.34 -14.12 -7.03
CA ALA A 155 5.84 -15.47 -6.81
C ALA A 155 6.03 -16.28 -8.11
N HIS A 156 6.08 -17.60 -7.98
CA HIS A 156 6.20 -18.54 -9.10
C HIS A 156 4.82 -18.81 -9.74
N LYS A 157 4.21 -17.76 -10.29
CA LYS A 157 2.97 -17.82 -11.10
C LYS A 157 3.19 -17.05 -12.38
N LEU A 158 2.62 -17.52 -13.50
CA LEU A 158 2.77 -16.89 -14.82
C LEU A 158 2.55 -15.37 -14.76
N VAL A 159 1.45 -14.95 -14.12
CA VAL A 159 1.15 -13.55 -13.85
C VAL A 159 0.97 -13.36 -12.35
N THR A 160 1.96 -12.76 -11.72
CA THR A 160 1.91 -12.39 -10.32
C THR A 160 1.41 -10.96 -10.17
N ILE A 161 0.19 -10.82 -9.67
CA ILE A 161 -0.48 -9.55 -9.38
C ILE A 161 -0.25 -9.19 -7.90
N PRO A 162 0.40 -8.05 -7.57
CA PRO A 162 0.61 -7.64 -6.20
C PRO A 162 -0.73 -7.50 -5.45
N PRO A 163 -0.90 -8.09 -4.25
CA PRO A 163 -2.07 -7.83 -3.43
C PRO A 163 -2.18 -6.34 -3.09
N ALA A 164 -3.40 -5.80 -3.13
CA ALA A 164 -3.65 -4.36 -2.92
C ALA A 164 -3.06 -3.82 -1.62
N VAL A 165 -2.95 -4.66 -0.58
CA VAL A 165 -2.37 -4.27 0.71
C VAL A 165 -0.89 -3.88 0.61
N TRP A 166 -0.13 -4.52 -0.29
CA TRP A 166 1.27 -4.18 -0.57
C TRP A 166 1.37 -2.89 -1.37
N THR A 167 0.59 -2.76 -2.44
CA THR A 167 0.53 -1.55 -3.25
C THR A 167 0.15 -0.34 -2.40
N ASN A 168 -0.86 -0.47 -1.54
CA ASN A 168 -1.27 0.60 -0.64
C ASN A 168 -0.17 1.03 0.34
N ALA A 169 0.56 0.08 0.91
CA ALA A 169 1.66 0.35 1.83
C ALA A 169 2.84 1.02 1.12
N ALA A 170 3.29 0.48 0.00
CA ALA A 170 4.39 1.01 -0.80
C ALA A 170 4.09 2.42 -1.34
N HIS A 171 2.91 2.61 -1.93
CA HIS A 171 2.49 3.89 -2.49
C HIS A 171 2.46 5.01 -1.45
N LYS A 172 2.01 4.70 -0.22
CA LYS A 172 2.03 5.65 0.90
C LYS A 172 3.44 6.16 1.19
N HIS A 173 4.45 5.32 0.96
CA HIS A 173 5.86 5.64 1.16
C HIS A 173 6.59 6.11 -0.12
N GLY A 174 5.87 6.30 -1.23
CA GLY A 174 6.46 6.72 -2.50
C GLY A 174 7.35 5.67 -3.15
N VAL A 175 7.01 4.38 -2.97
CA VAL A 175 7.72 3.24 -3.54
C VAL A 175 6.89 2.65 -4.68
N VAL A 176 7.53 2.44 -5.82
CA VAL A 176 6.94 1.84 -7.02
C VAL A 176 6.71 0.34 -6.81
N VAL A 177 5.57 -0.20 -7.23
CA VAL A 177 5.24 -1.62 -7.07
C VAL A 177 5.13 -2.33 -8.41
N LEU A 178 5.92 -3.40 -8.58
CA LEU A 178 5.90 -4.26 -9.75
C LEU A 178 5.20 -5.59 -9.44
N GLY A 179 4.42 -6.07 -10.40
CA GLY A 179 4.09 -7.48 -10.52
C GLY A 179 5.21 -8.24 -11.23
N THR A 180 5.08 -9.56 -11.31
CA THR A 180 6.04 -10.41 -12.04
C THR A 180 5.32 -11.17 -13.16
N PHE A 181 5.84 -11.13 -14.38
CA PHE A 181 5.47 -12.04 -15.47
C PHE A 181 6.62 -13.01 -15.69
N ILE A 182 6.41 -14.28 -15.37
CA ILE A 182 7.47 -15.29 -15.36
C ILE A 182 7.08 -16.53 -16.15
N THR A 183 8.00 -17.06 -16.94
CA THR A 183 7.86 -18.39 -17.56
C THR A 183 8.97 -19.28 -17.04
N GLU A 184 8.62 -20.48 -16.61
CA GLU A 184 9.59 -21.47 -16.10
C GLU A 184 9.21 -22.88 -16.61
N TRP A 185 10.20 -23.77 -16.66
CA TRP A 185 10.01 -25.21 -16.94
C TRP A 185 9.39 -25.51 -18.31
N THR A 186 9.05 -26.78 -18.57
CA THR A 186 8.53 -27.21 -19.89
C THR A 186 7.29 -26.44 -20.32
N ASP A 187 6.38 -26.15 -19.39
CA ASP A 187 5.14 -25.44 -19.69
C ASP A 187 5.40 -23.98 -20.06
N GLY A 188 6.33 -23.31 -19.36
CA GLY A 188 6.75 -21.94 -19.69
C GLY A 188 7.37 -21.81 -21.08
N ALA A 189 8.15 -22.80 -21.51
CA ALA A 189 8.72 -22.82 -22.86
C ALA A 189 7.62 -22.90 -23.92
N ALA A 190 6.63 -23.78 -23.74
CA ALA A 190 5.50 -23.89 -24.64
C ALA A 190 4.67 -22.59 -24.68
N MET A 191 4.50 -21.92 -23.54
CA MET A 191 3.83 -20.62 -23.47
C MET A 191 4.61 -19.54 -24.24
N CYS A 192 5.93 -19.46 -24.07
CA CYS A 192 6.77 -18.52 -24.81
C CYS A 192 6.61 -18.68 -26.32
N GLU A 193 6.68 -19.91 -26.83
CA GLU A 193 6.46 -20.17 -28.26
C GLU A 193 5.05 -19.78 -28.71
N ALA A 194 4.05 -19.89 -27.84
CA ALA A 194 2.67 -19.52 -28.17
C ALA A 194 2.46 -18.00 -28.23
N PHE A 195 2.99 -17.22 -27.28
CA PHE A 195 2.74 -15.77 -27.25
C PHE A 195 3.78 -14.96 -28.03
N LEU A 196 5.00 -15.47 -28.24
CA LEU A 196 6.04 -14.80 -29.01
C LEU A 196 6.09 -15.24 -30.49
N LYS A 197 5.12 -16.01 -30.98
CA LYS A 197 5.11 -16.48 -32.38
C LYS A 197 4.98 -15.35 -33.41
N ASP A 198 4.21 -14.31 -33.11
CA ASP A 198 3.87 -13.21 -34.01
C ASP A 198 3.44 -11.96 -33.24
N GLU A 199 3.32 -10.85 -33.98
CA GLU A 199 2.99 -9.54 -33.44
C GLU A 199 1.62 -9.45 -32.77
N GLU A 200 0.61 -10.09 -33.34
CA GLU A 200 -0.73 -10.09 -32.77
C GLU A 200 -0.72 -10.76 -31.39
N SER A 201 0.01 -11.86 -31.26
CA SER A 201 0.05 -12.69 -30.06
C SER A 201 0.77 -12.00 -28.91
N TYR A 202 1.95 -11.42 -29.15
CA TYR A 202 2.68 -10.77 -28.07
C TYR A 202 2.02 -9.45 -27.64
N ARG A 203 1.37 -8.74 -28.58
CA ARG A 203 0.59 -7.53 -28.25
C ARG A 203 -0.62 -7.89 -27.40
N ALA A 204 -1.31 -8.98 -27.70
CA ALA A 204 -2.45 -9.44 -26.90
C ALA A 204 -2.05 -9.73 -25.44
N VAL A 205 -0.90 -10.36 -25.21
CA VAL A 205 -0.36 -10.57 -23.86
C VAL A 205 0.02 -9.25 -23.19
N ALA A 206 0.80 -8.41 -23.87
CA ALA A 206 1.24 -7.12 -23.34
C ALA A 206 0.04 -6.23 -22.94
N ASP A 207 -0.97 -6.13 -23.82
CA ASP A 207 -2.17 -5.34 -23.56
C ASP A 207 -2.92 -5.83 -22.32
N LYS A 208 -2.96 -7.14 -22.06
CA LYS A 208 -3.59 -7.68 -20.85
C LYS A 208 -2.81 -7.35 -19.59
N LEU A 209 -1.48 -7.49 -19.62
CA LEU A 209 -0.62 -7.12 -18.49
C LEU A 209 -0.75 -5.62 -18.16
N VAL A 210 -0.78 -4.77 -19.19
CA VAL A 210 -0.99 -3.33 -19.03
C VAL A 210 -2.39 -3.02 -18.48
N GLN A 211 -3.44 -3.67 -18.99
CA GLN A 211 -4.80 -3.51 -18.50
C GLN A 211 -4.94 -3.92 -17.02
N ILE A 212 -4.30 -5.02 -16.61
CA ILE A 212 -4.30 -5.51 -15.23
C ILE A 212 -3.62 -4.51 -14.29
N SER A 213 -2.42 -4.04 -14.65
CA SER A 213 -1.69 -3.02 -13.88
C SER A 213 -2.50 -1.73 -13.74
N HIS A 214 -3.03 -1.20 -14.85
CA HIS A 214 -3.86 0.00 -14.84
C HIS A 214 -5.17 -0.19 -14.04
N CYS A 215 -5.77 -1.38 -14.07
CA CYS A 215 -7.01 -1.67 -13.36
C CYS A 215 -6.81 -1.78 -11.84
N TYR A 216 -5.78 -2.51 -11.40
CA TYR A 216 -5.52 -2.72 -9.97
C TYR A 216 -4.64 -1.63 -9.35
N GLY A 217 -4.01 -0.79 -10.17
CA GLY A 217 -3.31 0.42 -9.75
C GLY A 217 -1.91 0.16 -9.18
N PHE A 218 -1.16 -0.81 -9.73
CA PHE A 218 0.28 -0.99 -9.48
C PHE A 218 1.08 -0.61 -10.74
N ASP A 219 2.39 -0.45 -10.61
CA ASP A 219 3.18 0.43 -11.47
C ASP A 219 3.99 -0.27 -12.56
N GLY A 220 3.86 -1.59 -12.75
CA GLY A 220 4.51 -2.27 -13.85
C GLY A 220 4.95 -3.69 -13.54
N TRP A 221 6.00 -4.14 -14.22
CA TRP A 221 6.30 -5.57 -14.35
C TRP A 221 7.79 -5.88 -14.38
N LEU A 222 8.20 -6.87 -13.58
CA LEU A 222 9.40 -7.65 -13.84
C LEU A 222 9.08 -8.77 -14.84
N ILE A 223 9.80 -8.81 -15.96
CA ILE A 223 9.71 -9.87 -16.97
C ILE A 223 10.87 -10.84 -16.77
N ASN A 224 10.54 -12.10 -16.46
CA ASN A 224 11.53 -13.16 -16.26
C ASN A 224 11.25 -14.38 -17.16
N ILE A 225 12.07 -14.61 -18.18
CA ILE A 225 11.89 -15.72 -19.11
C ILE A 225 12.95 -16.78 -18.85
N GLU A 226 12.65 -17.73 -17.96
CA GLU A 226 13.58 -18.80 -17.55
C GLU A 226 13.49 -20.03 -18.48
N ASN A 227 13.40 -19.77 -19.79
CA ASN A 227 13.19 -20.78 -20.83
C ASN A 227 14.02 -20.47 -22.07
N ALA A 228 14.62 -21.50 -22.67
CA ALA A 228 15.18 -21.36 -24.01
C ALA A 228 14.06 -21.04 -25.03
N LEU A 229 14.37 -20.21 -26.01
CA LEU A 229 13.46 -19.70 -27.01
C LEU A 229 13.88 -20.15 -28.42
N SER A 230 12.90 -20.39 -29.29
CA SER A 230 13.14 -20.55 -30.71
C SER A 230 13.65 -19.25 -31.34
N ALA A 231 14.26 -19.36 -32.53
CA ALA A 231 14.70 -18.21 -33.31
C ALA A 231 13.57 -17.21 -33.63
N VAL A 232 12.32 -17.69 -33.72
CA VAL A 232 11.15 -16.83 -33.93
C VAL A 232 10.82 -16.10 -32.63
N ALA A 233 10.73 -16.83 -31.52
CA ALA A 233 10.38 -16.28 -30.23
C ALA A 233 11.39 -15.22 -29.75
N VAL A 234 12.69 -15.53 -29.76
CA VAL A 234 13.74 -14.58 -29.31
C VAL A 234 13.79 -13.31 -30.15
N LYS A 235 13.52 -13.42 -31.47
CA LYS A 235 13.44 -12.26 -32.37
C LYS A 235 12.28 -11.32 -32.00
N ASN A 236 11.18 -11.88 -31.51
CA ASN A 236 9.99 -11.11 -31.13
C ASN A 236 10.03 -10.59 -29.69
N THR A 237 10.84 -11.18 -28.79
CA THR A 237 11.00 -10.73 -27.40
C THR A 237 11.32 -9.23 -27.24
N PRO A 238 12.31 -8.62 -27.93
CA PRO A 238 12.56 -7.19 -27.79
C PRO A 238 11.42 -6.32 -28.34
N LEU A 239 10.66 -6.80 -29.33
CA LEU A 239 9.46 -6.11 -29.84
C LEU A 239 8.32 -6.15 -28.82
N PHE A 240 8.13 -7.30 -28.18
CA PHE A 240 7.19 -7.45 -27.06
C PHE A 240 7.53 -6.51 -25.91
N LEU A 241 8.79 -6.50 -25.46
CA LEU A 241 9.26 -5.63 -24.38
C LEU A 241 9.03 -4.14 -24.73
N ARG A 242 9.46 -3.71 -25.91
CA ARG A 242 9.27 -2.32 -26.35
C ARG A 242 7.80 -1.93 -26.38
N TYR A 243 6.96 -2.75 -27.01
CA TYR A 243 5.53 -2.48 -27.08
C TYR A 243 4.91 -2.40 -25.69
N MET A 244 5.23 -3.36 -24.81
CA MET A 244 4.73 -3.36 -23.44
C MET A 244 5.18 -2.12 -22.67
N THR A 245 6.45 -1.74 -22.74
CA THR A 245 6.98 -0.53 -22.10
C THR A 245 6.28 0.74 -22.58
N ASP A 246 6.09 0.90 -23.90
CA ASP A 246 5.42 2.07 -24.47
C ASP A 246 3.95 2.15 -24.01
N GLN A 247 3.23 1.02 -24.03
CA GLN A 247 1.83 0.95 -23.62
C GLN A 247 1.63 1.16 -22.11
N MET A 248 2.59 0.70 -21.30
CA MET A 248 2.65 0.92 -19.86
C MET A 248 2.79 2.42 -19.58
N HIS A 249 3.78 3.10 -20.17
CA HIS A 249 3.97 4.54 -19.97
C HIS A 249 2.78 5.39 -20.41
N GLU A 250 2.10 4.99 -21.49
CA GLU A 250 0.90 5.69 -21.97
C GLU A 250 -0.26 5.64 -20.96
N ARG A 251 -0.43 4.51 -20.25
CA ARG A 251 -1.60 4.25 -19.39
C ARG A 251 -1.31 4.45 -17.91
N VAL A 252 -0.07 4.24 -17.48
CA VAL A 252 0.38 4.29 -16.09
C VAL A 252 1.62 5.19 -16.03
N SER A 253 1.43 6.46 -15.67
CA SER A 253 2.53 7.41 -15.58
C SER A 253 3.56 7.00 -14.54
N GLY A 254 4.84 7.01 -14.95
CA GLY A 254 5.96 6.61 -14.09
C GLY A 254 6.10 5.10 -13.91
N SER A 255 5.44 4.30 -14.75
CA SER A 255 5.56 2.84 -14.73
C SER A 255 6.97 2.36 -15.05
N LEU A 256 7.28 1.10 -14.69
CA LEU A 256 8.53 0.44 -15.06
C LEU A 256 8.30 -0.98 -15.60
N VAL A 257 9.01 -1.32 -16.66
CA VAL A 257 9.16 -2.69 -17.17
C VAL A 257 10.63 -3.07 -17.09
N LEU A 258 10.93 -4.07 -16.27
CA LEU A 258 12.29 -4.55 -16.02
C LEU A 258 12.49 -5.93 -16.64
N TRP A 259 13.65 -6.15 -17.24
CA TRP A 259 14.05 -7.44 -17.80
C TRP A 259 15.04 -8.15 -16.88
N TYR A 260 14.79 -9.43 -16.58
CA TYR A 260 15.74 -10.27 -15.85
C TYR A 260 16.75 -10.92 -16.82
N ASP A 261 18.02 -10.88 -16.45
CA ASP A 261 19.16 -11.46 -17.18
C ASP A 261 19.02 -12.99 -17.32
N SER A 262 18.35 -13.43 -18.38
CA SER A 262 17.95 -14.82 -18.58
C SER A 262 18.39 -15.32 -19.95
N VAL A 263 17.59 -15.12 -20.99
CA VAL A 263 17.93 -15.51 -22.35
C VAL A 263 18.86 -14.49 -23.02
N VAL A 264 19.73 -14.99 -23.91
CA VAL A 264 20.59 -14.16 -24.76
C VAL A 264 20.02 -14.05 -26.18
N GLU A 265 20.62 -13.22 -27.03
CA GLU A 265 20.13 -12.84 -28.36
C GLU A 265 19.88 -14.00 -29.34
N ASP A 266 20.50 -15.16 -29.10
CA ASP A 266 20.31 -16.38 -29.90
C ASP A 266 19.19 -17.31 -29.36
N GLY A 267 18.57 -16.95 -28.24
CA GLY A 267 17.48 -17.67 -27.60
C GLY A 267 17.90 -18.68 -26.53
N GLN A 268 19.20 -18.89 -26.30
CA GLN A 268 19.65 -19.76 -25.22
C GLN A 268 19.40 -19.13 -23.84
N LEU A 269 18.94 -19.93 -22.87
CA LEU A 269 18.86 -19.54 -21.47
C LEU A 269 20.26 -19.59 -20.84
N LEU A 270 20.92 -18.43 -20.76
CA LEU A 270 22.29 -18.27 -20.30
C LEU A 270 22.45 -16.96 -19.51
N TRP A 271 22.31 -17.03 -18.19
CA TRP A 271 22.53 -15.89 -17.30
C TRP A 271 23.96 -15.37 -17.41
N GLN A 272 24.12 -14.12 -17.87
CA GLN A 272 25.44 -13.53 -18.08
C GLN A 272 26.05 -13.00 -16.77
N ASN A 273 25.20 -12.69 -15.79
CA ASN A 273 25.53 -11.98 -14.54
C ASN A 273 26.00 -10.53 -14.77
N GLU A 274 25.82 -10.01 -15.98
CA GLU A 274 26.25 -8.68 -16.39
C GLU A 274 25.47 -8.26 -17.65
N LEU A 275 25.34 -6.95 -17.87
CA LEU A 275 24.84 -6.42 -19.13
C LEU A 275 25.97 -6.40 -20.16
N ASN A 276 25.87 -7.22 -21.20
CA ASN A 276 26.86 -7.29 -22.28
C ASN A 276 26.20 -7.34 -23.66
N GLN A 277 27.01 -7.55 -24.70
CA GLN A 277 26.52 -7.55 -26.08
C GLN A 277 25.41 -8.59 -26.34
N SER A 278 25.46 -9.73 -25.65
CA SER A 278 24.57 -10.87 -25.86
C SER A 278 23.16 -10.63 -25.31
N ASN A 279 22.98 -9.73 -24.34
CA ASN A 279 21.68 -9.45 -23.71
C ASN A 279 21.25 -7.97 -23.80
N ARG A 280 22.11 -7.09 -24.32
CA ARG A 280 21.83 -5.65 -24.50
C ARG A 280 20.55 -5.36 -25.28
N ILE A 281 20.21 -6.19 -26.27
CA ILE A 281 19.01 -6.00 -27.10
C ILE A 281 17.72 -5.95 -26.26
N PHE A 282 17.66 -6.67 -25.14
CA PHE A 282 16.50 -6.67 -24.24
C PHE A 282 16.50 -5.45 -23.33
N PHE A 283 17.65 -5.06 -22.78
CA PHE A 283 17.79 -3.84 -21.97
C PHE A 283 17.44 -2.58 -22.75
N ASP A 284 17.88 -2.48 -24.00
CA ASP A 284 17.56 -1.35 -24.87
C ASP A 284 16.05 -1.24 -25.08
N ALA A 285 15.30 -2.35 -25.01
CA ALA A 285 13.87 -2.42 -25.27
C ALA A 285 12.96 -2.05 -24.08
N CYS A 286 13.47 -1.99 -22.84
CA CYS A 286 12.67 -1.74 -21.63
C CYS A 286 13.34 -0.74 -20.67
N ASP A 287 12.78 -0.53 -19.47
CA ASP A 287 13.18 0.54 -18.55
C ASP A 287 14.40 0.21 -17.70
N GLY A 288 14.66 -1.08 -17.45
CA GLY A 288 15.84 -1.50 -16.72
C GLY A 288 16.16 -2.97 -16.83
N PHE A 289 17.33 -3.32 -16.32
CA PHE A 289 17.93 -4.65 -16.38
C PHE A 289 18.25 -5.15 -14.98
N PHE A 290 17.79 -6.33 -14.64
CA PHE A 290 18.09 -7.01 -13.37
C PHE A 290 19.07 -8.15 -13.69
N THR A 291 20.33 -8.02 -13.25
CA THR A 291 21.35 -9.05 -13.46
C THR A 291 21.06 -10.32 -12.64
N ASN A 292 21.52 -11.47 -13.13
CA ASN A 292 21.61 -12.67 -12.30
C ASN A 292 22.64 -12.49 -11.18
N TYR A 293 22.66 -13.42 -10.22
CA TYR A 293 23.32 -13.24 -8.92
C TYR A 293 24.84 -13.57 -8.88
N ASN A 294 25.37 -14.36 -9.82
CA ASN A 294 26.75 -14.88 -9.77
C ASN A 294 27.79 -13.94 -10.42
N TRP A 295 27.58 -12.63 -10.30
CA TRP A 295 28.51 -11.61 -10.79
C TRP A 295 29.76 -11.54 -9.91
N THR A 296 30.81 -10.92 -10.44
CA THR A 296 32.08 -10.68 -9.72
C THR A 296 32.42 -9.19 -9.74
N GLU A 297 33.39 -8.76 -8.93
CA GLU A 297 33.90 -7.37 -9.01
C GLU A 297 34.41 -7.06 -10.43
N GLN A 298 35.04 -8.02 -11.10
CA GLN A 298 35.49 -7.87 -12.49
C GLN A 298 34.33 -7.64 -13.47
N SER A 299 33.17 -8.26 -13.23
CA SER A 299 31.96 -8.00 -14.02
C SER A 299 31.49 -6.55 -13.85
N LEU A 300 31.56 -6.00 -12.63
CA LEU A 300 31.21 -4.60 -12.36
C LEU A 300 32.20 -3.61 -12.98
N GLU A 301 33.51 -3.89 -12.85
CA GLU A 301 34.58 -3.12 -13.49
C GLU A 301 34.38 -3.09 -15.00
N TRP A 302 34.16 -4.25 -15.61
CA TRP A 302 33.93 -4.36 -17.05
C TRP A 302 32.65 -3.63 -17.50
N MET A 303 31.52 -3.79 -16.79
CA MET A 303 30.28 -3.09 -17.11
C MET A 303 30.42 -1.56 -16.99
N THR A 304 31.23 -1.07 -16.05
CA THR A 304 31.46 0.38 -15.87
C THR A 304 32.00 1.01 -17.16
N ASP A 305 32.87 0.29 -17.88
CA ASP A 305 33.47 0.75 -19.13
C ASP A 305 32.65 0.33 -20.38
N TYR A 306 31.63 -0.50 -20.22
CA TYR A 306 30.82 -0.98 -21.34
C TYR A 306 29.93 0.13 -21.90
N SER A 307 30.13 0.46 -23.18
CA SER A 307 29.39 1.54 -23.86
C SER A 307 27.86 1.40 -23.81
N GLY A 308 27.32 0.17 -23.67
CA GLY A 308 25.88 -0.07 -23.54
C GLY A 308 25.25 0.45 -22.24
N VAL A 309 26.08 0.79 -21.23
CA VAL A 309 25.63 1.33 -19.94
C VAL A 309 25.49 2.86 -19.98
N GLN A 310 26.13 3.54 -20.93
CA GLN A 310 26.26 5.00 -20.91
C GLN A 310 24.89 5.69 -20.89
N GLY A 311 24.67 6.55 -19.88
CA GLY A 311 23.43 7.29 -19.68
C GLY A 311 22.31 6.50 -18.99
N ARG A 312 22.47 5.19 -18.77
CA ARG A 312 21.46 4.30 -18.15
C ARG A 312 22.00 3.43 -17.02
N GLN A 313 23.13 3.79 -16.43
CA GLN A 313 23.74 3.03 -15.34
C GLN A 313 22.80 2.81 -14.13
N ALA A 314 21.98 3.81 -13.81
CA ALA A 314 20.98 3.73 -12.74
C ALA A 314 19.85 2.71 -13.03
N ASP A 315 19.68 2.32 -14.30
CA ASP A 315 18.66 1.37 -14.75
C ASP A 315 19.16 -0.09 -14.72
N ILE A 316 20.42 -0.32 -14.31
CA ILE A 316 21.01 -1.65 -14.16
C ILE A 316 21.05 -1.99 -12.67
N TYR A 317 20.21 -2.96 -12.27
CA TYR A 317 20.06 -3.43 -10.92
C TYR A 317 20.88 -4.72 -10.75
N ILE A 318 22.00 -4.61 -10.04
CA ILE A 318 22.84 -5.76 -9.76
C ILE A 318 22.15 -6.65 -8.72
N GLY A 319 21.89 -7.89 -9.11
CA GLY A 319 21.15 -8.87 -8.33
C GLY A 319 21.90 -9.39 -7.11
N VAL A 320 21.27 -9.37 -5.94
CA VAL A 320 21.82 -9.87 -4.68
C VAL A 320 20.89 -10.92 -4.11
N ASP A 321 21.27 -12.20 -4.19
CA ASP A 321 20.49 -13.28 -3.58
C ASP A 321 20.75 -13.37 -2.07
N VAL A 322 19.77 -12.96 -1.27
CA VAL A 322 19.88 -12.98 0.20
C VAL A 322 19.97 -14.40 0.77
N PHE A 323 19.45 -15.42 0.08
CA PHE A 323 19.64 -16.81 0.50
C PHE A 323 21.07 -17.33 0.26
N ALA A 324 21.90 -16.56 -0.44
CA ALA A 324 23.27 -16.92 -0.81
C ALA A 324 23.36 -18.23 -1.63
N ARG A 325 22.44 -18.46 -2.58
CA ARG A 325 22.46 -19.67 -3.43
C ARG A 325 23.45 -19.47 -4.56
N GLY A 326 24.41 -20.39 -4.69
CA GLY A 326 25.41 -20.36 -5.76
C GLY A 326 26.73 -19.72 -5.34
N LYS A 327 27.40 -19.04 -6.27
CA LYS A 327 28.71 -18.40 -6.05
C LYS A 327 28.55 -16.89 -5.99
N VAL A 328 27.79 -16.43 -5.02
CA VAL A 328 27.44 -15.02 -4.86
C VAL A 328 28.40 -14.29 -3.92
N VAL A 329 28.42 -12.97 -3.98
CA VAL A 329 29.17 -12.12 -3.04
C VAL A 329 28.32 -11.90 -1.78
N GLY A 330 28.62 -12.61 -0.69
CA GLY A 330 27.88 -12.47 0.57
C GLY A 330 26.48 -13.08 0.53
N GLY A 331 25.51 -12.41 1.14
CA GLY A 331 24.14 -12.91 1.39
C GLY A 331 23.89 -13.11 2.88
N MET A 332 22.65 -13.46 3.27
CA MET A 332 22.25 -13.59 4.68
C MET A 332 22.63 -12.31 5.48
N PHE A 333 23.20 -12.44 6.68
CA PHE A 333 23.77 -11.32 7.45
C PHE A 333 25.15 -10.84 6.96
N GLU A 334 25.54 -11.18 5.74
CA GLU A 334 26.71 -10.63 5.03
C GLU A 334 26.30 -9.94 3.72
N THR A 335 25.00 -9.70 3.51
CA THR A 335 24.44 -9.04 2.32
C THR A 335 25.04 -7.64 2.09
N ASN A 336 25.51 -6.96 3.14
CA ASN A 336 26.21 -5.68 3.04
C ASN A 336 27.48 -5.75 2.16
N LYS A 337 28.18 -6.89 2.11
CA LYS A 337 29.37 -7.05 1.25
C LYS A 337 29.03 -6.88 -0.23
N ALA A 338 27.88 -7.40 -0.65
CA ALA A 338 27.38 -7.21 -2.01
C ALA A 338 27.10 -5.75 -2.30
N LEU A 339 26.33 -5.09 -1.41
CA LEU A 339 25.93 -3.70 -1.56
C LEU A 339 27.14 -2.77 -1.57
N GLU A 340 28.13 -2.98 -0.70
CA GLU A 340 29.38 -2.23 -0.67
C GLU A 340 30.05 -2.23 -2.04
N MET A 341 30.22 -3.43 -2.62
CA MET A 341 30.86 -3.59 -3.92
C MET A 341 30.03 -2.96 -5.04
N ILE A 342 28.71 -3.19 -5.07
CA ILE A 342 27.83 -2.61 -6.09
C ILE A 342 27.87 -1.07 -6.05
N ARG A 343 27.78 -0.48 -4.85
CA ARG A 343 27.77 0.97 -4.67
C ARG A 343 29.12 1.61 -4.96
N LYS A 344 30.24 0.93 -4.67
CA LYS A 344 31.59 1.36 -5.08
C LYS A 344 31.69 1.57 -6.59
N HIS A 345 30.97 0.78 -7.39
CA HIS A 345 30.91 0.89 -8.85
C HIS A 345 29.73 1.71 -9.36
N ASN A 346 29.02 2.44 -8.49
CA ASN A 346 27.89 3.32 -8.83
C ASN A 346 26.72 2.64 -9.56
N PHE A 347 26.45 1.36 -9.29
CA PHE A 347 25.27 0.68 -9.84
C PHE A 347 24.07 0.70 -8.88
N SER A 348 22.88 0.52 -9.45
CA SER A 348 21.68 0.18 -8.69
C SER A 348 21.75 -1.28 -8.21
N THR A 349 20.97 -1.64 -7.19
CA THR A 349 20.94 -3.01 -6.65
C THR A 349 19.53 -3.56 -6.65
N ALA A 350 19.41 -4.88 -6.88
CA ALA A 350 18.18 -5.64 -6.68
C ALA A 350 18.41 -6.68 -5.57
N ILE A 351 17.84 -6.44 -4.39
CA ILE A 351 17.87 -7.36 -3.26
C ILE A 351 16.79 -8.42 -3.49
N PHE A 352 17.20 -9.63 -3.81
CA PHE A 352 16.32 -10.76 -4.09
C PHE A 352 16.15 -11.64 -2.86
N ALA A 353 14.91 -12.05 -2.61
CA ALA A 353 14.52 -12.98 -1.56
C ALA A 353 14.94 -12.59 -0.12
N PRO A 354 14.77 -11.32 0.33
CA PRO A 354 14.91 -10.99 1.75
C PRO A 354 13.86 -11.68 2.64
N GLY A 355 12.86 -12.37 2.05
CA GLY A 355 12.02 -13.37 2.73
C GLY A 355 12.84 -14.38 3.55
N TRP A 356 14.12 -14.61 3.19
CA TRP A 356 15.11 -15.32 3.99
C TRP A 356 15.09 -14.98 5.49
N VAL A 357 14.97 -13.69 5.84
CA VAL A 357 14.95 -13.24 7.25
C VAL A 357 13.80 -13.88 8.01
N TYR A 358 12.63 -14.02 7.38
CA TYR A 358 11.46 -14.63 7.98
C TYR A 358 11.47 -16.16 7.90
N GLU A 359 12.01 -16.71 6.81
CA GLU A 359 11.99 -18.15 6.54
C GLU A 359 13.02 -18.93 7.36
N THR A 360 14.15 -18.29 7.69
CA THR A 360 15.30 -18.98 8.29
C THR A 360 15.62 -18.54 9.71
N GLN A 361 15.15 -17.37 10.14
CA GLN A 361 15.30 -16.90 11.51
C GLN A 361 14.02 -17.19 12.32
N ASP A 362 14.06 -16.94 13.63
CA ASP A 362 12.88 -17.10 14.47
C ASP A 362 11.78 -16.09 14.08
N LYS A 363 10.63 -16.61 13.64
CA LYS A 363 9.45 -15.83 13.23
C LYS A 363 8.88 -14.99 14.37
N SER A 364 8.99 -15.45 15.62
CA SER A 364 8.54 -14.70 16.79
C SER A 364 9.37 -13.43 17.03
N GLU A 365 10.62 -13.45 16.57
CA GLU A 365 11.60 -12.34 16.63
C GLU A 365 11.76 -11.63 15.29
N PHE A 366 10.84 -11.83 14.35
CA PHE A 366 10.97 -11.32 12.98
C PHE A 366 11.20 -9.80 12.92
N ARG A 367 10.55 -9.01 13.77
CA ARG A 367 10.79 -7.54 13.85
C ARG A 367 12.26 -7.23 14.13
N MET A 368 12.83 -7.86 15.16
CA MET A 368 14.23 -7.65 15.54
C MET A 368 15.18 -8.12 14.44
N ASN A 369 14.93 -9.29 13.85
CA ASN A 369 15.77 -9.83 12.78
C ASN A 369 15.70 -8.98 11.49
N GLN A 370 14.52 -8.44 11.18
CA GLN A 370 14.34 -7.50 10.08
C GLN A 370 15.07 -6.18 10.35
N ASP A 371 14.90 -5.57 11.53
CA ASP A 371 15.61 -4.34 11.91
C ASP A 371 17.13 -4.52 11.82
N LYS A 372 17.64 -5.66 12.29
CA LYS A 372 19.06 -6.03 12.20
C LYS A 372 19.52 -6.15 10.74
N PHE A 373 18.74 -6.82 9.90
CA PHE A 373 19.07 -7.00 8.49
C PHE A 373 19.13 -5.65 7.75
N TRP A 374 18.14 -4.76 7.94
CA TRP A 374 18.14 -3.47 7.27
C TRP A 374 19.15 -2.47 7.85
N ALA A 375 19.42 -2.52 9.16
CA ALA A 375 20.50 -1.74 9.77
C ALA A 375 21.87 -2.11 9.19
N LEU A 376 22.12 -3.41 8.97
CA LEU A 376 23.35 -3.91 8.34
C LEU A 376 23.58 -3.31 6.94
N LEU A 377 22.51 -3.01 6.20
CA LEU A 377 22.59 -2.48 4.84
C LEU A 377 22.56 -0.94 4.79
N SER A 378 22.20 -0.27 5.88
CA SER A 378 21.79 1.14 5.88
C SER A 378 22.84 2.11 5.32
N ASP A 379 24.13 1.84 5.50
CA ASP A 379 25.23 2.66 4.98
C ASP A 379 25.30 2.68 3.43
N TYR A 380 24.67 1.71 2.77
CA TYR A 380 24.66 1.54 1.30
C TYR A 380 23.30 1.84 0.66
N LEU A 381 22.32 2.25 1.47
CA LEU A 381 20.94 2.49 1.05
C LEU A 381 20.61 3.98 1.12
N TYR A 382 20.17 4.53 0.00
CA TYR A 382 19.78 5.94 -0.09
C TYR A 382 18.37 6.13 0.46
N ILE A 383 18.21 7.13 1.33
CA ILE A 383 16.91 7.48 1.91
C ILE A 383 16.19 8.47 0.99
N HIS A 384 15.06 8.06 0.40
CA HIS A 384 14.15 8.98 -0.27
C HIS A 384 13.17 9.63 0.70
N ARG A 385 12.55 10.74 0.27
CA ARG A 385 11.56 11.48 1.07
C ARG A 385 10.19 11.42 0.40
N PRO A 386 9.21 10.69 0.93
CA PRO A 386 7.85 10.79 0.40
C PRO A 386 7.29 12.20 0.63
N VAL A 387 6.62 12.73 -0.38
CA VAL A 387 5.86 13.98 -0.31
C VAL A 387 4.52 13.68 0.34
N SER A 388 4.23 14.34 1.46
CA SER A 388 2.98 14.15 2.19
C SER A 388 2.28 15.50 2.39
N PRO A 389 1.04 15.67 1.91
CA PRO A 389 0.29 16.91 2.10
C PRO A 389 -0.20 17.04 3.56
N LEU A 390 -0.54 18.26 3.96
CA LEU A 390 -1.28 18.47 5.21
C LEU A 390 -2.72 17.90 5.09
N PRO A 391 -3.25 17.26 6.15
CA PRO A 391 -2.56 16.96 7.40
C PRO A 391 -1.56 15.81 7.25
N PHE A 392 -0.34 16.00 7.77
CA PHE A 392 0.61 14.90 7.93
C PHE A 392 0.36 14.24 9.29
N ILE A 393 0.22 12.91 9.29
CA ILE A 393 -0.11 12.13 10.48
C ILE A 393 0.61 10.79 10.41
N SER A 394 1.23 10.39 11.51
CA SER A 394 1.69 9.01 11.70
C SER A 394 1.55 8.60 13.17
N SER A 395 0.89 7.46 13.39
CA SER A 395 0.90 6.73 14.65
C SER A 395 1.91 5.58 14.68
N PHE A 396 2.76 5.49 13.65
CA PHE A 396 3.78 4.43 13.54
C PHE A 396 3.18 3.01 13.44
N CYS A 397 1.89 2.88 13.13
CA CYS A 397 1.27 1.57 12.97
C CYS A 397 1.94 0.82 11.81
N GLN A 398 2.49 -0.37 12.09
CA GLN A 398 3.18 -1.20 11.10
C GLN A 398 2.23 -2.06 10.23
N GLY A 399 0.90 -1.89 10.39
CA GLY A 399 -0.09 -2.74 9.72
C GLY A 399 -0.29 -4.11 10.37
N PHE A 400 0.25 -4.33 11.57
CA PHE A 400 0.03 -5.55 12.36
C PHE A 400 0.32 -5.30 13.84
N GLY A 401 -0.20 -6.17 14.71
CA GLY A 401 0.05 -6.08 16.15
C GLY A 401 -0.63 -7.21 16.92
N LYS A 402 -0.20 -7.43 18.18
CA LYS A 402 -0.82 -8.39 19.11
C LYS A 402 -2.16 -7.89 19.67
N ALA A 403 -2.40 -6.59 19.53
CA ALA A 403 -3.64 -5.95 19.92
C ALA A 403 -3.90 -4.75 19.01
N PHE A 404 -5.15 -4.33 18.94
CA PHE A 404 -5.54 -3.09 18.26
C PHE A 404 -5.81 -2.01 19.30
N HIS A 405 -5.22 -0.84 19.10
CA HIS A 405 -5.39 0.34 19.94
C HIS A 405 -6.14 1.44 19.19
N TYR A 406 -7.01 2.15 19.91
CA TYR A 406 -7.69 3.33 19.43
C TYR A 406 -7.72 4.37 20.54
N ARG A 407 -7.12 5.54 20.27
CA ARG A 407 -6.96 6.62 21.25
C ARG A 407 -6.36 6.15 22.58
N GLY A 408 -5.33 5.31 22.49
CA GLY A 408 -4.60 4.75 23.63
C GLY A 408 -5.33 3.64 24.39
N GLN A 409 -6.55 3.28 23.99
CA GLN A 409 -7.31 2.18 24.57
C GLN A 409 -7.19 0.92 23.73
N ARG A 410 -7.06 -0.23 24.38
CA ARG A 410 -6.99 -1.54 23.73
C ARG A 410 -8.40 -2.03 23.39
N GLU A 411 -8.74 -2.12 22.11
CA GLU A 411 -10.08 -2.53 21.64
C GLU A 411 -10.22 -4.06 21.52
N ALA A 412 -9.15 -4.77 21.17
CA ALA A 412 -9.16 -6.22 21.02
C ALA A 412 -7.79 -6.81 21.39
N GLU A 413 -7.80 -7.91 22.14
CA GLU A 413 -6.62 -8.70 22.52
C GLU A 413 -6.51 -9.92 21.60
N ARG A 414 -6.15 -9.66 20.34
CA ARG A 414 -5.87 -10.69 19.33
C ARG A 414 -4.86 -10.18 18.31
N GLY A 415 -3.99 -11.07 17.84
CA GLY A 415 -3.13 -10.81 16.70
C GLY A 415 -3.93 -10.37 15.48
N TRP A 416 -3.41 -9.39 14.74
CA TRP A 416 -4.06 -8.91 13.52
C TRP A 416 -3.02 -8.43 12.50
N PHE A 417 -3.39 -8.52 11.22
CA PHE A 417 -2.56 -8.11 10.09
C PHE A 417 -3.43 -7.45 9.01
N ASN A 418 -3.05 -6.26 8.57
CA ASN A 418 -3.54 -5.61 7.35
C ASN A 418 -2.54 -4.51 6.95
N LEU A 419 -1.73 -4.75 5.92
CA LEU A 419 -0.73 -3.78 5.46
C LEU A 419 -1.32 -2.45 4.96
N THR A 420 -2.58 -2.41 4.53
CA THR A 420 -3.23 -1.13 4.17
C THR A 420 -3.33 -0.19 5.38
N ALA A 421 -3.43 -0.76 6.59
CA ALA A 421 -3.45 -0.02 7.85
C ALA A 421 -2.10 0.57 8.24
N GLN A 422 -1.01 0.17 7.57
CA GLN A 422 0.32 0.66 7.87
C GLN A 422 0.41 2.16 7.61
N GLU A 423 0.98 2.93 8.53
CA GLU A 423 1.19 4.37 8.35
C GLU A 423 2.59 4.70 7.88
N ILE A 424 2.92 5.99 7.72
CA ILE A 424 4.28 6.39 7.38
C ILE A 424 5.24 5.91 8.47
N GLN A 425 6.19 5.07 8.11
CA GLN A 425 7.13 4.43 9.04
C GLN A 425 8.32 5.34 9.37
N PRO A 426 8.83 5.31 10.61
CA PRO A 426 9.99 6.08 11.03
C PRO A 426 11.31 5.41 10.61
N LEU A 427 12.42 6.09 10.90
CA LEU A 427 13.74 5.50 10.81
C LEU A 427 14.00 4.58 12.01
N TYR A 428 14.47 3.36 11.72
CA TYR A 428 14.83 2.35 12.72
C TYR A 428 16.35 2.20 12.73
N TYR A 429 16.97 2.39 13.90
CA TYR A 429 18.43 2.40 14.02
C TYR A 429 18.89 2.25 15.48
N HIS A 430 20.18 1.97 15.64
CA HIS A 430 20.91 1.98 16.90
C HIS A 430 22.19 2.80 16.72
N THR A 431 22.43 3.78 17.59
CA THR A 431 23.58 4.68 17.52
C THR A 431 24.28 4.75 18.87
N GLU A 432 25.58 4.48 18.87
CA GLU A 432 26.44 4.72 20.02
C GLU A 432 26.73 6.22 20.16
N LEU A 433 26.73 6.71 21.39
CA LEU A 433 27.15 8.05 21.78
C LEU A 433 28.51 7.96 22.49
N GLU A 434 29.13 9.11 22.76
CA GLU A 434 30.35 9.16 23.59
C GLU A 434 30.12 8.57 25.00
N ASP A 435 31.20 8.17 25.67
CA ASP A 435 31.17 7.66 27.06
C ASP A 435 30.19 6.50 27.34
N ARG A 436 30.00 5.60 26.36
CA ARG A 436 29.10 4.43 26.42
C ARG A 436 27.61 4.78 26.42
N GLY A 437 27.25 6.02 26.08
CA GLY A 437 25.87 6.37 25.81
C GLY A 437 25.38 5.71 24.53
N TRP A 438 24.07 5.59 24.37
CA TRP A 438 23.48 5.06 23.13
C TRP A 438 22.04 5.51 22.99
N LEU A 439 21.55 5.50 21.75
CA LEU A 439 20.16 5.79 21.37
C LEU A 439 19.69 4.73 20.37
N ARG A 440 18.46 4.27 20.55
CA ARG A 440 17.79 3.35 19.64
C ARG A 440 16.39 3.83 19.31
N SER A 441 16.02 3.63 18.05
CA SER A 441 14.66 3.82 17.53
C SER A 441 14.11 2.48 17.06
N ARG A 442 13.00 2.03 17.65
CA ARG A 442 12.35 0.74 17.34
C ARG A 442 10.83 0.79 17.47
N GLY A 443 10.12 -0.13 16.84
CA GLY A 443 8.69 -0.32 17.05
C GLY A 443 8.36 -0.82 18.47
N CYS A 444 7.23 -0.39 19.01
CA CYS A 444 6.69 -0.80 20.31
C CYS A 444 5.24 -1.31 20.18
N PRO A 445 5.05 -2.63 20.03
CA PRO A 445 3.72 -3.24 19.92
C PRO A 445 2.98 -3.35 21.27
N GLU A 446 3.67 -3.11 22.40
CA GLU A 446 3.11 -3.32 23.74
C GLU A 446 2.10 -2.25 24.15
N ASP A 447 2.28 -1.01 23.70
CA ASP A 447 1.45 0.14 24.07
C ASP A 447 1.43 1.13 22.89
N ALA A 448 0.28 1.29 22.25
CA ALA A 448 0.11 2.16 21.09
C ALA A 448 -1.07 3.12 21.24
N TRP A 449 -0.99 4.25 20.55
CA TRP A 449 -2.10 5.21 20.53
C TRP A 449 -3.18 4.81 19.51
N ASN A 450 -2.77 4.57 18.26
CA ASN A 450 -3.65 4.09 17.20
C ASN A 450 -3.00 2.94 16.42
N GLY A 451 -3.76 1.89 16.15
CA GLY A 451 -3.29 0.71 15.43
C GLY A 451 -2.54 -0.28 16.32
N GLY A 452 -1.45 -0.84 15.81
CA GLY A 452 -0.79 -2.02 16.39
C GLY A 452 0.61 -1.80 16.92
N CYS A 453 1.15 -0.59 16.78
CA CYS A 453 2.53 -0.25 17.13
C CYS A 453 2.64 1.25 17.40
N SER A 454 3.46 1.64 18.37
CA SER A 454 3.99 3.00 18.53
C SER A 454 5.49 3.02 18.24
N LEU A 455 6.13 4.19 18.28
CA LEU A 455 7.58 4.31 18.25
C LEU A 455 8.14 4.31 19.67
N LEU A 456 9.22 3.58 19.92
CA LEU A 456 10.01 3.69 21.15
C LEU A 456 11.40 4.24 20.83
N LEU A 457 11.73 5.33 21.51
CA LEU A 457 13.07 5.87 21.61
C LEU A 457 13.63 5.49 22.98
N ASP A 458 14.67 4.66 23.03
CA ASP A 458 15.31 4.25 24.28
C ASP A 458 16.83 4.37 24.21
N GLY A 459 17.47 4.51 25.37
CA GLY A 459 18.91 4.76 25.40
C GLY A 459 19.48 5.02 26.78
N LEU A 460 20.76 5.36 26.80
CA LEU A 460 21.52 5.78 27.97
C LEU A 460 22.17 7.14 27.68
N ILE A 461 21.90 8.13 28.54
CA ILE A 461 22.57 9.44 28.55
C ILE A 461 23.65 9.40 29.63
N PRO A 462 24.95 9.38 29.29
CA PRO A 462 26.03 9.39 30.27
C PRO A 462 26.05 10.68 31.10
N ALA A 463 26.54 10.61 32.33
CA ALA A 463 26.68 11.76 33.23
C ALA A 463 27.44 12.93 32.57
N THR A 464 28.48 12.61 31.79
CA THR A 464 29.30 13.57 31.05
C THR A 464 28.56 14.26 29.90
N HIS A 465 27.50 13.64 29.37
CA HIS A 465 26.72 14.20 28.27
C HIS A 465 25.72 15.24 28.80
N THR A 466 25.98 16.51 28.51
CA THR A 466 25.18 17.65 29.00
C THR A 466 24.26 18.26 27.95
N ALA A 467 24.53 18.00 26.67
CA ALA A 467 23.69 18.42 25.56
C ALA A 467 22.46 17.50 25.42
N PRO A 468 21.36 17.96 24.80
CA PRO A 468 20.24 17.09 24.45
C PRO A 468 20.63 16.04 23.41
N VAL A 469 20.18 14.81 23.61
CA VAL A 469 20.32 13.73 22.63
C VAL A 469 19.28 13.92 21.53
N CYS A 470 19.74 14.04 20.28
CA CYS A 470 18.88 14.30 19.13
C CYS A 470 18.54 12.98 18.41
N ALA A 471 17.26 12.60 18.43
CA ALA A 471 16.75 11.42 17.73
C ALA A 471 16.06 11.82 16.42
N LYS A 472 16.58 11.37 15.28
CA LYS A 472 15.95 11.62 13.97
C LYS A 472 14.89 10.56 13.70
N VAL A 473 13.64 10.97 13.50
CA VAL A 473 12.52 10.02 13.36
C VAL A 473 11.99 9.93 11.94
N PHE A 474 11.81 11.05 11.24
CA PHE A 474 11.37 11.04 9.85
C PHE A 474 12.30 11.82 8.93
N SER A 475 12.35 11.38 7.67
CA SER A 475 12.89 12.10 6.52
C SER A 475 11.79 12.14 5.46
N LEU A 476 11.15 13.28 5.27
CA LEU A 476 9.92 13.43 4.47
C LEU A 476 9.89 14.81 3.80
N ASN A 477 8.89 15.07 2.94
CA ASN A 477 8.65 16.40 2.40
C ASN A 477 7.19 16.79 2.65
N VAL A 478 6.94 17.65 3.64
CA VAL A 478 5.59 18.12 3.96
C VAL A 478 5.52 19.63 3.74
N PRO A 479 4.85 20.10 2.68
CA PRO A 479 4.56 21.52 2.51
C PRO A 479 3.78 22.05 3.73
N LEU A 480 4.30 23.10 4.38
CA LEU A 480 3.70 23.65 5.59
C LEU A 480 2.72 24.78 5.25
N ALA A 481 1.68 24.91 6.07
CA ALA A 481 0.81 26.09 6.07
C ALA A 481 1.46 27.22 6.87
N SER A 482 1.08 28.46 6.57
CA SER A 482 1.56 29.66 7.28
C SER A 482 1.42 29.55 8.80
N LYS A 483 0.37 28.88 9.26
CA LYS A 483 0.14 28.52 10.66
C LYS A 483 -0.13 27.02 10.75
N THR A 484 0.84 26.29 11.28
CA THR A 484 0.75 24.84 11.45
C THR A 484 0.64 24.51 12.94
N LEU A 485 -0.39 23.76 13.32
CA LEU A 485 -0.53 23.15 14.63
C LEU A 485 0.20 21.80 14.62
N VAL A 486 1.16 21.64 15.51
CA VAL A 486 1.93 20.41 15.71
C VAL A 486 1.45 19.74 16.98
N ILE A 487 1.02 18.48 16.89
CA ILE A 487 0.53 17.70 18.04
C ILE A 487 1.42 16.48 18.20
N LEU A 488 1.89 16.27 19.43
CA LEU A 488 2.69 15.13 19.83
C LEU A 488 1.98 14.37 20.94
N ILE A 489 1.78 13.07 20.73
CA ILE A 489 1.22 12.16 21.73
C ILE A 489 2.32 11.18 22.14
N TYR A 490 2.72 11.21 23.41
CA TYR A 490 3.91 10.50 23.88
C TYR A 490 3.88 10.17 25.38
N LYS A 491 4.76 9.27 25.83
CA LYS A 491 4.96 8.82 27.21
C LYS A 491 6.46 8.73 27.50
N PRO A 492 7.08 9.77 28.09
CA PRO A 492 8.48 9.74 28.50
C PRO A 492 8.64 9.03 29.86
N SER A 493 9.82 8.46 30.13
CA SER A 493 10.21 8.01 31.46
C SER A 493 10.40 9.19 32.41
N ALA A 494 10.27 8.94 33.71
CA ALA A 494 10.45 9.98 34.73
C ALA A 494 11.83 10.65 34.64
N GLY A 495 11.87 11.98 34.83
CA GLY A 495 13.11 12.78 34.77
C GLY A 495 13.66 12.98 33.36
N ILE A 496 12.85 12.78 32.32
CA ILE A 496 13.22 13.00 30.92
C ILE A 496 12.25 14.00 30.29
N THR A 497 12.81 15.08 29.77
CA THR A 497 12.11 16.05 28.93
C THR A 497 12.33 15.71 27.47
N VAL A 498 11.23 15.64 26.71
CA VAL A 498 11.25 15.43 25.26
C VAL A 498 10.64 16.64 24.57
N SER A 499 11.29 17.13 23.51
CA SER A 499 10.83 18.26 22.70
C SER A 499 10.99 17.95 21.21
N LEU A 500 10.21 18.61 20.36
CA LEU A 500 10.29 18.44 18.91
C LEU A 500 11.39 19.34 18.32
N GLU A 501 12.17 18.76 17.43
CA GLU A 501 13.09 19.48 16.56
C GLU A 501 12.68 19.22 15.11
N LEU A 502 12.25 20.26 14.41
CA LEU A 502 11.82 20.16 13.02
C LEU A 502 12.85 20.82 12.12
N LYS A 503 13.17 20.19 11.00
CA LYS A 503 14.05 20.79 10.00
C LYS A 503 13.26 21.20 8.78
N THR A 504 13.39 22.45 8.36
CA THR A 504 12.61 23.04 7.27
C THR A 504 13.50 23.60 6.17
N THR A 505 12.94 23.74 4.98
CA THR A 505 13.57 24.43 3.84
C THR A 505 12.54 25.33 3.16
N ASP A 506 13.01 26.34 2.43
CA ASP A 506 12.14 27.12 1.54
C ASP A 506 11.52 26.22 0.47
N ALA A 507 10.21 26.32 0.28
CA ALA A 507 9.43 25.54 -0.67
C ALA A 507 9.58 26.02 -2.12
N SER A 508 10.06 27.26 -2.33
CA SER A 508 10.29 27.87 -3.64
C SER A 508 11.65 27.54 -4.26
N LEU A 509 12.60 27.03 -3.46
CA LEU A 509 13.91 26.62 -3.95
C LEU A 509 13.77 25.36 -4.80
N SER A 510 13.93 25.53 -6.12
CA SER A 510 13.87 24.47 -7.12
C SER A 510 14.97 23.43 -6.93
N PHE A 511 14.54 22.16 -6.91
CA PHE A 511 15.11 20.82 -7.15
C PHE A 511 16.56 20.57 -7.66
N THR A 512 17.45 21.56 -7.73
CA THR A 512 18.74 21.42 -8.46
C THR A 512 20.00 21.58 -7.61
N ALA A 513 19.89 21.68 -6.28
CA ALA A 513 21.06 21.77 -5.40
C ALA A 513 20.92 20.83 -4.21
N CYS A 514 21.82 19.85 -4.14
CA CYS A 514 22.00 18.89 -3.04
C CYS A 514 22.45 19.55 -1.70
N VAL A 515 22.34 20.87 -1.59
CA VAL A 515 22.73 21.69 -0.43
C VAL A 515 21.75 22.87 -0.29
N SER A 516 20.47 22.59 -0.07
CA SER A 516 19.54 23.64 0.37
C SER A 516 19.82 23.95 1.84
N ALA A 517 19.82 25.23 2.23
CA ALA A 517 20.03 25.63 3.62
C ALA A 517 18.84 25.16 4.48
N VAL A 518 19.02 24.02 5.16
CA VAL A 518 18.02 23.46 6.07
C VAL A 518 18.10 24.22 7.39
N THR A 519 16.97 24.73 7.86
CA THR A 519 16.86 25.46 9.13
C THR A 519 16.20 24.59 10.18
N SER A 520 16.85 24.42 11.34
CA SER A 520 16.25 23.76 12.50
C SER A 520 15.33 24.74 13.23
N VAL A 521 14.12 24.29 13.56
CA VAL A 521 13.09 25.07 14.24
C VAL A 521 12.45 24.22 15.33
N SER A 522 12.25 24.83 16.49
CA SER A 522 11.49 24.23 17.59
C SER A 522 10.10 24.88 17.63
N PRO A 523 9.01 24.11 17.43
CA PRO A 523 7.65 24.63 17.57
C PRO A 523 7.42 25.23 18.97
N ALA A 524 6.73 26.36 19.03
CA ALA A 524 6.40 27.00 20.30
C ALA A 524 5.33 26.18 21.03
N ALA A 525 5.64 25.68 22.23
CA ALA A 525 4.67 24.95 23.04
C ALA A 525 3.51 25.88 23.43
N LEU A 526 2.28 25.34 23.37
CA LEU A 526 1.07 26.06 23.74
C LEU A 526 0.60 25.61 25.11
N ASP A 527 0.24 26.58 25.96
CA ASP A 527 -0.34 26.31 27.28
C ASP A 527 -1.77 25.76 27.16
N GLU A 528 -2.24 25.07 28.20
CA GLU A 528 -3.60 24.49 28.25
C GLU A 528 -4.72 25.51 28.02
N GLY A 529 -4.51 26.75 28.47
CA GLY A 529 -5.47 27.86 28.30
C GLY A 529 -5.47 28.48 26.90
N HIS A 530 -4.57 28.07 26.00
CA HIS A 530 -4.49 28.65 24.66
C HIS A 530 -5.71 28.24 23.81
N GLN A 531 -6.23 29.16 23.00
CA GLN A 531 -7.46 28.97 22.22
C GLN A 531 -7.40 27.74 21.30
N LEU A 532 -6.27 27.53 20.62
CA LEU A 532 -6.08 26.36 19.74
C LEU A 532 -6.10 25.03 20.49
N VAL A 533 -5.55 24.99 21.71
CA VAL A 533 -5.53 23.79 22.55
C VAL A 533 -6.94 23.46 23.02
N SER A 534 -7.67 24.48 23.49
CA SER A 534 -9.07 24.35 23.88
C SER A 534 -9.95 23.89 22.72
N GLN A 535 -9.79 24.48 21.54
CA GLN A 535 -10.51 24.10 20.34
C GLN A 535 -10.21 22.64 19.94
N TYR A 536 -8.94 22.26 19.90
CA TYR A 536 -8.53 20.89 19.59
C TYR A 536 -9.11 19.88 20.59
N ALA A 537 -9.01 20.17 21.89
CA ALA A 537 -9.56 19.31 22.94
C ALA A 537 -11.09 19.13 22.80
N GLN A 538 -11.82 20.19 22.47
CA GLN A 538 -13.26 20.12 22.18
C GLN A 538 -13.56 19.25 20.97
N LEU A 539 -12.81 19.43 19.87
CA LEU A 539 -12.95 18.63 18.65
C LEU A 539 -12.63 17.14 18.88
N CYS A 540 -11.76 16.80 19.83
CA CYS A 540 -11.48 15.41 20.18
C CYS A 540 -12.60 14.75 21.03
N GLY A 541 -13.55 15.51 21.55
CA GLY A 541 -14.54 15.05 22.54
C GLY A 541 -13.97 14.99 23.96
N GLY A 542 -12.93 15.79 24.26
CA GLY A 542 -12.15 15.76 25.50
C GLY A 542 -10.83 15.00 25.36
N LEU A 543 -9.80 15.44 26.08
CA LEU A 543 -8.51 14.74 26.17
C LEU A 543 -8.55 13.77 27.36
N ASN A 544 -8.84 12.50 27.10
CA ASN A 544 -8.61 11.43 28.07
C ASN A 544 -7.49 10.53 27.56
N PRO A 545 -6.23 10.88 27.82
CA PRO A 545 -5.14 10.28 27.09
C PRO A 545 -4.74 8.89 27.61
N GLY A 546 -5.46 8.27 28.57
CA GLY A 546 -5.17 6.89 28.98
C GLY A 546 -3.71 6.69 29.44
N GLY A 547 -3.16 7.69 30.14
CA GLY A 547 -1.75 7.73 30.55
C GLY A 547 -0.77 8.27 29.50
N TRP A 548 -1.23 8.63 28.30
CA TRP A 548 -0.44 9.37 27.32
C TRP A 548 -0.39 10.87 27.67
N THR A 549 0.63 11.57 27.18
CA THR A 549 0.72 13.03 27.23
C THR A 549 0.40 13.59 25.85
N VAL A 550 -0.46 14.61 25.77
CA VAL A 550 -0.76 15.32 24.53
C VAL A 550 -0.15 16.71 24.62
N ARG A 551 0.83 16.99 23.76
CA ARG A 551 1.46 18.31 23.65
C ARG A 551 1.06 18.97 22.35
N CYS A 552 0.51 20.18 22.44
CA CYS A 552 0.21 21.03 21.30
C CYS A 552 1.29 22.10 21.18
N SER A 553 1.69 22.40 19.95
CA SER A 553 2.68 23.43 19.65
C SER A 553 2.33 24.12 18.35
N GLN A 554 2.71 25.38 18.18
CA GLN A 554 2.45 26.15 16.97
C GLN A 554 3.75 26.45 16.24
N LEU A 555 3.67 26.37 14.91
CA LEU A 555 4.74 26.75 14.01
C LEU A 555 4.19 27.76 13.00
N GLU A 556 4.80 28.95 12.98
CA GLU A 556 4.47 30.01 12.02
C GLU A 556 5.62 30.18 11.03
N LEU A 557 5.48 29.59 9.84
CA LEU A 557 6.45 29.65 8.76
C LEU A 557 5.70 29.81 7.43
N CYS A 558 6.09 30.79 6.62
CA CYS A 558 5.48 31.02 5.32
C CYS A 558 6.37 30.48 4.20
N GLY A 559 5.81 29.70 3.29
CA GLY A 559 6.53 29.19 2.11
C GLY A 559 7.63 28.18 2.45
N CYS A 560 7.48 27.41 3.53
CA CYS A 560 8.44 26.37 3.93
C CYS A 560 7.88 24.97 3.74
N ALA A 561 8.76 23.99 3.56
CA ALA A 561 8.46 22.56 3.64
C ALA A 561 9.28 21.92 4.77
N LEU A 562 8.65 21.02 5.52
CA LEU A 562 9.30 20.18 6.51
C LEU A 562 10.07 19.05 5.83
N ARG A 563 11.33 18.87 6.24
CA ARG A 563 12.28 17.89 5.70
C ARG A 563 12.60 16.77 6.68
N GLU A 564 12.73 17.08 7.95
CA GLU A 564 13.01 16.08 8.98
C GLU A 564 12.20 16.36 10.24
N VAL A 565 11.75 15.30 10.89
CA VAL A 565 11.20 15.33 12.24
C VAL A 565 12.20 14.65 13.14
N GLY A 566 12.63 15.34 14.19
CA GLY A 566 13.45 14.80 15.26
C GLY A 566 12.90 15.14 16.65
N PHE A 567 13.48 14.50 17.64
CA PHE A 567 13.21 14.72 19.05
C PHE A 567 14.50 15.07 19.78
N SER A 568 14.46 16.14 20.55
CA SER A 568 15.50 16.49 21.51
C SER A 568 15.12 15.91 22.86
N ILE A 569 15.97 15.03 23.39
CA ILE A 569 15.79 14.28 24.63
C ILE A 569 16.81 14.76 25.64
N GLN A 570 16.33 15.24 26.79
CA GLN A 570 17.16 15.82 27.83
C GLN A 570 16.81 15.21 29.18
N ARG A 571 17.83 14.95 30.01
CA ARG A 571 17.62 14.58 31.42
C ARG A 571 17.30 15.82 32.25
N ASP A 572 16.41 15.64 33.21
CA ASP A 572 16.11 16.66 34.21
C ASP A 572 17.05 16.49 35.41
N GLY A 573 17.55 17.60 35.95
CA GLY A 573 18.37 17.60 37.18
C GLY A 573 19.87 17.38 36.97
N GLU A 574 20.54 16.88 38.01
CA GLU A 574 22.00 16.82 38.08
C GLU A 574 22.63 15.79 37.12
N PRO A 575 23.88 16.01 36.67
CA PRO A 575 24.60 15.08 35.81
C PRO A 575 24.76 13.68 36.40
N GLN A 576 24.04 12.71 35.86
CA GLN A 576 24.17 11.29 36.17
C GLN A 576 23.85 10.41 34.96
N ASP A 577 24.39 9.20 34.94
CA ASP A 577 24.05 8.17 33.96
C ASP A 577 22.55 7.89 34.05
N THR A 578 21.82 8.21 32.99
CA THR A 578 20.36 8.17 32.98
C THR A 578 19.87 7.34 31.81
N SER A 579 19.36 6.14 32.10
CA SER A 579 18.59 5.38 31.10
C SER A 579 17.25 6.06 30.85
N PHE A 580 16.85 6.17 29.60
CA PHE A 580 15.58 6.78 29.23
C PHE A 580 14.77 5.87 28.31
N SER A 581 13.46 6.11 28.31
CA SER A 581 12.55 5.61 27.29
C SER A 581 11.49 6.66 26.99
N CYS A 582 11.13 6.81 25.72
CA CYS A 582 10.03 7.65 25.29
C CYS A 582 9.22 6.89 24.24
N ARG A 583 7.97 6.57 24.57
CA ARG A 583 7.02 6.05 23.58
C ARG A 583 6.34 7.21 22.88
N VAL A 584 6.35 7.24 21.56
CA VAL A 584 5.65 8.22 20.74
C VAL A 584 4.50 7.51 20.05
N GLY A 585 3.28 7.84 20.45
CA GLY A 585 2.06 7.21 19.97
C GLY A 585 1.55 7.81 18.67
N GLU A 586 1.70 9.13 18.48
CA GLU A 586 1.25 9.82 17.28
C GLU A 586 1.91 11.19 17.13
N ILE A 587 2.23 11.58 15.90
CA ILE A 587 2.56 12.95 15.52
C ILE A 587 1.58 13.45 14.46
N MET A 588 1.13 14.70 14.59
CA MET A 588 0.27 15.36 13.63
C MET A 588 0.80 16.76 13.31
N LEU A 589 0.79 17.11 12.03
CA LEU A 589 0.95 18.47 11.54
C LEU A 589 -0.33 18.84 10.81
N LEU A 590 -1.03 19.84 11.33
CA LEU A 590 -2.32 20.29 10.85
C LEU A 590 -2.22 21.75 10.43
N ASP A 591 -2.84 22.09 9.30
CA ASP A 591 -3.18 23.48 9.02
C ASP A 591 -4.23 23.95 10.05
N VAL A 592 -3.96 25.07 10.71
CA VAL A 592 -4.86 25.66 11.72
C VAL A 592 -6.22 25.97 11.12
N ASP A 593 -6.28 26.47 9.87
CA ASP A 593 -7.55 26.80 9.21
C ASP A 593 -8.39 25.55 8.95
N SER A 594 -7.72 24.40 8.80
CA SER A 594 -8.39 23.12 8.61
C SER A 594 -9.20 22.66 9.83
N LEU A 595 -8.97 23.21 11.03
CA LEU A 595 -9.72 22.84 12.25
C LEU A 595 -11.19 23.27 12.20
N GLN A 596 -11.52 24.24 11.33
CA GLN A 596 -12.89 24.74 11.15
C GLN A 596 -13.67 24.00 10.06
N VAL A 597 -13.01 23.12 9.32
CA VAL A 597 -13.65 22.38 8.21
C VAL A 597 -14.56 21.29 8.79
N PRO A 598 -15.88 21.32 8.53
CA PRO A 598 -16.80 20.31 9.03
C PRO A 598 -16.51 18.93 8.43
N PRO A 599 -16.83 17.84 9.14
CA PRO A 599 -16.64 16.50 8.60
C PRO A 599 -17.61 16.22 7.44
N GLU A 600 -17.13 15.48 6.45
CA GLU A 600 -17.97 15.00 5.34
C GLU A 600 -18.92 13.89 5.80
N ARG A 601 -20.04 13.75 5.07
CA ARG A 601 -21.02 12.68 5.29
C ARG A 601 -20.74 11.49 4.37
N VAL A 602 -20.90 10.27 4.89
CA VAL A 602 -20.90 9.06 4.07
C VAL A 602 -22.15 9.05 3.19
N GLN A 603 -21.94 8.94 1.88
CA GLN A 603 -23.02 8.93 0.88
C GLN A 603 -23.03 7.59 0.12
N GLY A 604 -24.05 7.38 -0.70
CA GLY A 604 -24.07 6.25 -1.64
C GLY A 604 -24.03 4.85 -1.02
N MET A 605 -24.23 4.70 0.29
CA MET A 605 -24.09 3.38 0.92
C MET A 605 -25.06 2.37 0.31
N CYS A 606 -24.55 1.24 -0.16
CA CYS A 606 -25.34 0.15 -0.72
C CYS A 606 -24.88 -1.21 -0.18
N ILE A 607 -25.79 -2.19 -0.25
CA ILE A 607 -25.55 -3.59 0.12
C ILE A 607 -25.83 -4.43 -1.14
N TYR A 608 -24.91 -5.29 -1.52
CA TYR A 608 -25.07 -6.21 -2.65
C TYR A 608 -24.28 -7.51 -2.40
N ASP A 609 -24.35 -8.47 -3.33
CA ASP A 609 -23.68 -9.79 -3.22
C ASP A 609 -23.98 -10.51 -1.90
N VAL A 610 -25.27 -10.46 -1.51
CA VAL A 610 -25.78 -11.05 -0.26
C VAL A 610 -25.87 -12.56 -0.39
N VAL A 611 -25.27 -13.27 0.56
CA VAL A 611 -25.29 -14.73 0.68
C VAL A 611 -25.62 -15.13 2.11
N TRP A 612 -26.49 -16.13 2.23
CA TRP A 612 -26.94 -16.69 3.50
C TRP A 612 -26.39 -18.10 3.68
N LEU A 613 -25.81 -18.37 4.85
CA LEU A 613 -25.26 -19.68 5.21
C LEU A 613 -25.88 -20.16 6.51
N ARG A 614 -26.06 -21.48 6.66
CA ARG A 614 -26.41 -22.11 7.94
C ARG A 614 -25.20 -22.90 8.43
N GLY A 615 -24.70 -22.58 9.63
CA GLY A 615 -23.49 -23.17 10.21
C GLY A 615 -23.68 -23.53 11.69
N ALA A 616 -22.66 -24.12 12.31
CA ALA A 616 -22.65 -24.38 13.75
C ALA A 616 -22.75 -23.06 14.54
N GLY A 617 -23.45 -23.06 15.68
CA GLY A 617 -23.62 -21.88 16.52
C GLY A 617 -22.29 -21.38 17.11
N THR A 618 -22.25 -20.11 17.53
CA THR A 618 -21.06 -19.45 18.12
C THR A 618 -20.65 -19.98 19.51
N SER A 619 -21.39 -20.95 20.06
CA SER A 619 -21.13 -21.56 21.38
C SER A 619 -20.96 -23.08 21.23
N PRO A 620 -19.94 -23.69 21.86
CA PRO A 620 -19.72 -25.14 21.87
C PRO A 620 -20.91 -25.95 22.43
N GLN A 621 -21.85 -25.28 23.12
CA GLN A 621 -23.02 -25.88 23.76
C GLN A 621 -24.31 -25.72 22.94
N SER A 622 -24.30 -24.94 21.85
CA SER A 622 -25.47 -24.72 21.00
C SER A 622 -25.41 -25.65 19.78
N THR A 623 -26.28 -26.67 19.78
CA THR A 623 -26.43 -27.61 18.66
C THR A 623 -27.40 -27.12 17.59
N SER A 624 -28.01 -25.93 17.76
CA SER A 624 -28.93 -25.35 16.77
C SER A 624 -28.14 -24.62 15.68
N PRO A 625 -28.44 -24.86 14.39
CA PRO A 625 -27.79 -24.14 13.30
C PRO A 625 -28.06 -22.64 13.41
N CYS A 626 -27.03 -21.82 13.28
CA CYS A 626 -27.13 -20.36 13.27
C CYS A 626 -27.10 -19.84 11.83
N LEU A 627 -27.96 -18.87 11.53
CA LEU A 627 -27.98 -18.16 10.26
C LEU A 627 -26.84 -17.13 10.21
N HIS A 628 -26.01 -17.21 9.18
CA HIS A 628 -24.92 -16.29 8.92
C HIS A 628 -25.17 -15.46 7.65
N LEU A 629 -24.86 -14.17 7.72
CA LEU A 629 -24.92 -13.22 6.61
C LEU A 629 -23.53 -12.93 6.07
N ASN A 630 -23.37 -13.12 4.76
CA ASN A 630 -22.26 -12.57 4.00
C ASN A 630 -22.81 -11.49 3.05
N ALA A 631 -22.22 -10.30 3.02
CA ALA A 631 -22.70 -9.22 2.17
C ALA A 631 -21.57 -8.23 1.86
N THR A 632 -21.59 -7.65 0.67
CA THR A 632 -20.67 -6.59 0.29
C THR A 632 -21.32 -5.22 0.50
N LEU A 633 -20.61 -4.36 1.21
CA LEU A 633 -20.92 -2.96 1.45
C LEU A 633 -20.04 -2.08 0.55
N GLN A 634 -20.64 -1.06 -0.03
CA GLN A 634 -19.93 0.00 -0.74
C GLN A 634 -20.53 1.35 -0.35
N TRP A 635 -19.72 2.40 -0.31
CA TRP A 635 -20.15 3.76 -0.02
C TRP A 635 -19.22 4.79 -0.67
N ASP A 636 -19.61 6.06 -0.63
CA ASP A 636 -18.81 7.18 -1.13
C ASP A 636 -18.29 8.02 0.03
N TYR A 637 -16.98 8.29 0.02
CA TYR A 637 -16.32 9.20 0.95
C TYR A 637 -14.94 9.62 0.41
N PRO A 638 -14.50 10.88 0.60
CA PRO A 638 -13.18 11.31 0.13
C PRO A 638 -12.03 10.56 0.83
N THR A 639 -11.33 9.69 0.10
CA THR A 639 -10.25 8.83 0.64
C THR A 639 -9.10 9.61 1.29
N LYS A 640 -8.83 10.83 0.83
CA LYS A 640 -7.78 11.70 1.39
C LYS A 640 -8.09 12.21 2.80
N LEU A 641 -9.36 12.22 3.21
CA LEU A 641 -9.82 12.74 4.50
C LEU A 641 -9.97 11.65 5.56
N VAL A 642 -10.03 10.38 5.16
CA VAL A 642 -10.29 9.24 6.03
C VAL A 642 -9.02 8.46 6.31
N ARG A 643 -8.93 7.91 7.52
CA ARG A 643 -7.89 6.96 7.92
C ARG A 643 -8.35 5.52 7.69
N HIS A 644 -9.57 5.24 8.11
CA HIS A 644 -10.30 3.99 7.88
C HIS A 644 -11.78 4.20 8.21
N PHE A 645 -12.60 3.20 7.95
CA PHE A 645 -13.99 3.15 8.38
C PHE A 645 -14.16 2.04 9.40
N ARG A 646 -14.99 2.28 10.42
CA ARG A 646 -15.44 1.26 11.36
C ARG A 646 -16.81 0.78 10.88
N VAL A 647 -16.91 -0.52 10.62
CA VAL A 647 -18.14 -1.15 10.13
C VAL A 647 -18.81 -1.84 11.30
N TYR A 648 -20.05 -1.48 11.56
CA TYR A 648 -20.87 -2.02 12.64
C TYR A 648 -22.11 -2.68 12.09
N TRP A 649 -22.70 -3.50 12.94
CA TRP A 649 -24.06 -3.97 12.75
C TRP A 649 -24.86 -3.85 14.05
N ARG A 650 -26.19 -3.82 13.92
CA ARG A 650 -27.09 -4.10 15.04
C ARG A 650 -28.36 -4.79 14.56
N ARG A 651 -28.94 -5.58 15.45
CA ARG A 651 -30.31 -6.07 15.27
C ARG A 651 -31.31 -4.94 15.54
N LEU A 652 -32.23 -4.69 14.64
CA LEU A 652 -33.36 -3.77 14.84
C LEU A 652 -34.64 -4.52 15.24
N ARG A 653 -34.91 -5.67 14.62
CA ARG A 653 -36.06 -6.55 14.89
C ARG A 653 -35.65 -8.00 14.70
N GLY A 654 -36.26 -8.91 15.47
CA GLY A 654 -36.14 -10.34 15.28
C GLY A 654 -37.50 -11.04 15.34
N PRO A 655 -37.52 -12.38 15.39
CA PRO A 655 -38.76 -13.16 15.38
C PRO A 655 -39.58 -12.97 16.66
N ASP A 656 -38.93 -12.68 17.79
CA ASP A 656 -39.60 -12.26 19.02
C ASP A 656 -39.68 -10.72 19.10
N PRO A 657 -40.87 -10.12 18.93
CA PRO A 657 -41.05 -8.67 18.94
C PRO A 657 -40.82 -8.04 20.32
N ARG A 658 -40.71 -8.83 21.39
CA ARG A 658 -40.43 -8.34 22.75
C ARG A 658 -38.96 -8.00 22.96
N ILE A 659 -38.08 -8.48 22.06
CA ILE A 659 -36.66 -8.23 22.16
C ILE A 659 -36.34 -6.87 21.54
N PRO A 660 -35.81 -5.90 22.31
CA PRO A 660 -35.49 -4.58 21.79
C PRO A 660 -34.32 -4.61 20.80
N PRO A 661 -34.14 -3.52 20.01
CA PRO A 661 -32.95 -3.33 19.19
C PRO A 661 -31.66 -3.52 19.99
N GLY A 662 -30.69 -4.20 19.38
CA GLY A 662 -29.37 -4.38 19.97
C GLY A 662 -28.52 -3.11 19.91
N GLN A 663 -27.42 -3.13 20.65
CA GLN A 663 -26.36 -2.12 20.52
C GLN A 663 -25.57 -2.33 19.21
N LEU A 664 -24.86 -1.30 18.76
CA LEU A 664 -23.92 -1.43 17.64
C LEU A 664 -22.74 -2.31 18.06
N VAL A 665 -22.44 -3.31 17.25
CA VAL A 665 -21.33 -4.23 17.42
C VAL A 665 -20.37 -4.05 16.25
N LEU A 666 -19.09 -3.84 16.55
CA LEU A 666 -18.05 -3.67 15.53
C LEU A 666 -17.85 -5.01 14.80
N VAL A 667 -18.02 -4.98 13.49
CA VAL A 667 -17.77 -6.11 12.58
C VAL A 667 -16.31 -6.11 12.14
N GLY A 668 -15.81 -4.94 11.73
CA GLY A 668 -14.45 -4.82 11.22
C GLY A 668 -14.06 -3.39 10.85
N ARG A 669 -12.89 -3.26 10.24
CA ARG A 669 -12.38 -1.99 9.73
C ARG A 669 -12.13 -2.09 8.23
N ALA A 670 -12.61 -1.11 7.49
CA ALA A 670 -12.36 -0.99 6.06
C ALA A 670 -11.33 0.12 5.81
N TYR A 671 -10.32 -0.16 5.01
CA TYR A 671 -9.33 0.84 4.58
C TYR A 671 -9.55 1.28 3.12
N SER A 672 -10.69 0.90 2.56
CA SER A 672 -11.22 1.35 1.28
C SER A 672 -12.70 1.71 1.45
N HIS A 673 -13.36 2.04 0.35
CA HIS A 673 -14.79 2.35 0.30
C HIS A 673 -15.67 1.10 0.11
N LEU A 674 -15.07 -0.08 0.28
CA LEU A 674 -15.67 -1.39 0.09
C LEU A 674 -15.37 -2.27 1.30
N PHE A 675 -16.35 -3.04 1.75
CA PHE A 675 -16.17 -4.00 2.83
C PHE A 675 -17.10 -5.19 2.67
N ARG A 676 -16.56 -6.40 2.68
CA ARG A 676 -17.33 -7.63 2.71
C ARG A 676 -17.46 -8.10 4.15
N VAL A 677 -18.69 -8.10 4.64
CA VAL A 677 -19.10 -8.78 5.85
C VAL A 677 -19.10 -10.27 5.55
N THR A 678 -18.40 -11.05 6.37
CA THR A 678 -18.32 -12.51 6.28
C THR A 678 -18.76 -13.14 7.60
N GLU A 679 -19.52 -14.21 7.49
CA GLU A 679 -20.01 -15.06 8.57
C GLU A 679 -20.64 -14.29 9.75
N LEU A 680 -21.40 -13.23 9.45
CA LEU A 680 -22.07 -12.46 10.49
C LEU A 680 -23.26 -13.25 11.03
N ALA A 681 -23.14 -13.78 12.26
CA ALA A 681 -24.22 -14.47 12.94
C ALA A 681 -25.41 -13.52 13.21
N VAL A 682 -26.59 -13.89 12.72
CA VAL A 682 -27.84 -13.13 12.89
C VAL A 682 -28.95 -13.99 13.49
N ALA A 683 -30.05 -13.35 13.89
CA ALA A 683 -31.23 -14.06 14.40
C ALA A 683 -31.95 -14.82 13.26
N GLU A 684 -32.65 -15.90 13.60
CA GLU A 684 -33.55 -16.60 12.68
C GLU A 684 -34.60 -15.64 12.10
N PRO A 685 -35.05 -15.85 10.85
CA PRO A 685 -36.06 -15.01 10.23
C PRO A 685 -37.44 -15.14 10.92
N PRO A 686 -38.33 -14.14 10.79
CA PRO A 686 -38.10 -12.85 10.14
C PRO A 686 -37.23 -11.92 10.99
N GLY A 687 -36.35 -11.17 10.33
CA GLY A 687 -35.45 -10.24 11.00
C GLY A 687 -35.23 -8.94 10.22
N LEU A 688 -34.85 -7.90 10.96
CA LEU A 688 -34.39 -6.62 10.42
C LEU A 688 -33.09 -6.26 11.14
N LEU A 689 -32.04 -6.06 10.36
CA LEU A 689 -30.76 -5.59 10.87
C LEU A 689 -30.38 -4.27 10.19
N GLU A 690 -29.41 -3.58 10.79
CA GLU A 690 -28.79 -2.39 10.24
C GLU A 690 -27.28 -2.57 10.19
N LEU A 691 -26.69 -2.22 9.04
CA LEU A 691 -25.25 -2.09 8.85
C LEU A 691 -24.91 -0.60 8.83
N VAL A 692 -23.86 -0.25 9.56
CA VAL A 692 -23.48 1.15 9.82
C VAL A 692 -21.99 1.33 9.54
N VAL A 693 -21.63 2.43 8.88
CA VAL A 693 -20.26 2.79 8.53
C VAL A 693 -19.92 4.13 9.16
N GLU A 694 -19.00 4.11 10.12
CA GLU A 694 -18.43 5.30 10.76
C GLU A 694 -17.11 5.67 10.07
N PRO A 695 -16.97 6.86 9.48
CA PRO A 695 -15.68 7.34 8.99
C PRO A 695 -14.79 7.78 10.16
N VAL A 696 -13.59 7.22 10.25
CA VAL A 696 -12.54 7.72 11.15
C VAL A 696 -11.64 8.65 10.35
N ILE A 697 -11.86 9.97 10.50
CA ILE A 697 -11.10 10.97 9.75
C ILE A 697 -9.64 11.01 10.19
N ARG A 698 -8.74 11.41 9.28
CA ARG A 698 -7.29 11.44 9.53
C ARG A 698 -6.94 12.24 10.79
N LYS A 699 -7.54 13.41 10.98
CA LYS A 699 -7.34 14.30 12.14
C LYS A 699 -7.76 13.68 13.48
N GLY A 700 -8.44 12.53 13.46
CA GLY A 700 -8.85 11.81 14.66
C GLY A 700 -10.05 12.39 15.39
N PHE A 701 -10.74 13.41 14.87
CA PHE A 701 -11.95 13.96 15.51
C PHE A 701 -13.14 12.99 15.37
N PRO A 702 -13.98 12.82 16.40
CA PRO A 702 -15.22 12.06 16.28
C PRO A 702 -16.11 12.68 15.21
N VAL A 703 -16.64 11.86 14.31
CA VAL A 703 -17.63 12.30 13.32
C VAL A 703 -19.02 12.12 13.92
N PRO A 704 -19.90 13.14 13.91
CA PRO A 704 -21.25 13.01 14.43
C PRO A 704 -22.01 11.88 13.76
N GLU A 705 -22.83 11.16 14.56
CA GLU A 705 -23.61 10.04 14.06
C GLU A 705 -24.47 10.38 12.84
N SER A 706 -24.98 11.61 12.71
CA SER A 706 -25.75 12.06 11.54
C SER A 706 -25.00 11.98 10.20
N HIS A 707 -23.67 11.88 10.25
CA HIS A 707 -22.80 11.81 9.08
C HIS A 707 -22.36 10.37 8.74
N TRP A 708 -22.72 9.38 9.56
CA TRP A 708 -22.41 7.97 9.31
C TRP A 708 -23.31 7.38 8.22
N GLY A 709 -22.78 6.41 7.48
CA GLY A 709 -23.54 5.63 6.50
C GLY A 709 -24.38 4.59 7.23
N ARG A 710 -25.66 4.44 6.83
CA ARG A 710 -26.55 3.41 7.41
C ARG A 710 -27.43 2.79 6.34
N ARG A 711 -27.58 1.47 6.41
CA ARG A 711 -28.54 0.71 5.59
C ARG A 711 -29.16 -0.42 6.40
N SER A 712 -30.46 -0.58 6.27
CA SER A 712 -31.19 -1.69 6.88
C SER A 712 -31.43 -2.79 5.86
N LEU A 713 -31.30 -4.04 6.32
CA LEU A 713 -31.58 -5.25 5.55
C LEU A 713 -32.67 -6.03 6.29
N SER A 714 -33.84 -6.16 5.65
CA SER A 714 -34.92 -7.03 6.14
C SER A 714 -34.84 -8.38 5.44
N TYR A 715 -35.08 -9.46 6.18
CA TYR A 715 -35.03 -10.83 5.67
C TYR A 715 -36.13 -11.70 6.31
N THR A 716 -36.72 -12.58 5.52
CA THR A 716 -37.86 -13.44 5.91
C THR A 716 -37.75 -14.82 5.29
N GLU A 717 -38.16 -15.87 6.00
CA GLU A 717 -38.18 -17.24 5.48
C GLU A 717 -39.00 -17.34 4.18
N ASP A 718 -38.51 -18.12 3.23
CA ASP A 718 -39.23 -18.34 1.97
C ASP A 718 -40.45 -19.21 2.26
N LEU A 719 -41.64 -18.71 1.95
CA LEU A 719 -42.90 -19.43 2.11
C LEU A 719 -43.26 -20.14 0.80
N THR A 720 -42.32 -20.88 0.22
CA THR A 720 -42.54 -21.67 -1.02
C THR A 720 -42.11 -23.11 -0.88
#